data_AF-A0A9W4U0J4-F1
#
_entry.id   AF-A0A9W4U0J4-F1
#
_cell.length_a   1.000
_cell.length_b   1.000
_cell.length_c   1.000
_cell.angle_alpha   90.00
_cell.angle_beta   90.00
_cell.angle_gamma   90.00
#
_symmetry.space_group_name_H-M   'P 1'
#
loop_
_entity.id
_entity.type
_entity.pdbx_description
1 polymer ?
#
loop_
_entity_poly.entity_id
_entity_poly.type
_entity_poly.pdbx_seq_one_letter_code
_entity_poly.pdbx_strand_id
1 'polypeptide(L)'
;MNLNFQLTIDQDNNHLPPYSDKVILPSHVLSDVIKILPDEILPHPLIFKISAINDGDVDENSTFIGVKEFSSPDNTIQVPKYIYKKLNISISTDVNIQLIQSVPKATSLIIKPRYFYSDILNWKYFLENKLNKYYTVLKQGETIIIEDNELRYELFVENLNNGYDGWTNIIDTDIILDVIASNDEDAKAQLDQQQNINEEEIADSVELEVGSFLDSKFKPLLFKIDLTKFKSKLFIKLSGSNLLNTDVIVGFDKLVSLENFRYTTMNQDESIENGDLEFKYIVVDLNTDEVINKLNRNDIDDSYKYLYLIPFTWDNNENIQIELLENFPIETTPINSDSTQCENCLKYISNDKVTLHEVYCKRNNTRCPKCNKVFLKQIPSSHWHCPLDNFHTESELIKFKHNKFYHLNNYSCCNLSFPDYFNLILDHKSTICPEKLILCRFCHLIVKQELATYQDNFENLTHHEHLCSVKTIECFKCGRIIKQKDLTKHLKSHDLDKIEYNKKQSSIIKCSNINCINIKNDSNEFGLCEFCFGPLYSTQFDPDKKKFKMRLERRYMIQLSKGCGNEWCNNYYCKTSNLNLVKDKTIKDLLNMINNELISKLNEFYFCVSQSISIKKVLFDLIKSENEYGESIILKAINENKTSNDENGIRAWLDENGIKKHD
;
A
#
# COMPACT_ATOMS: atom_id res chain seq x y z
N MET A 1 44.99 -16.03 -11.68
CA MET A 1 45.13 -17.49 -11.45
C MET A 1 43.74 -18.07 -11.53
N ASN A 2 43.50 -19.03 -12.43
CA ASN A 2 42.21 -19.71 -12.49
C ASN A 2 42.22 -20.80 -11.42
N LEU A 3 41.36 -20.65 -10.41
CA LEU A 3 41.17 -21.65 -9.37
C LEU A 3 40.19 -22.69 -9.89
N ASN A 4 40.70 -23.88 -10.18
CA ASN A 4 39.94 -25.00 -10.69
C ASN A 4 39.92 -26.12 -9.63
N PHE A 5 38.76 -26.69 -9.37
CA PHE A 5 38.57 -27.83 -8.48
C PHE A 5 37.84 -28.93 -9.24
N GLN A 6 38.31 -30.18 -9.09
CA GLN A 6 37.63 -31.36 -9.62
C GLN A 6 36.88 -32.03 -8.47
N LEU A 7 35.56 -32.19 -8.63
CA LEU A 7 34.66 -32.76 -7.62
C LEU A 7 33.75 -33.80 -8.28
N THR A 8 33.33 -34.79 -7.51
CA THR A 8 32.37 -35.81 -7.97
C THR A 8 30.96 -35.46 -7.51
N ILE A 9 29.96 -35.64 -8.36
CA ILE A 9 28.57 -35.34 -7.99
C ILE A 9 28.03 -36.36 -6.97
N ASP A 10 27.52 -35.86 -5.84
CA ASP A 10 26.92 -36.65 -4.77
C ASP A 10 25.44 -37.01 -5.06
N GLN A 11 25.02 -38.16 -4.54
CA GLN A 11 23.69 -38.74 -4.76
C GLN A 11 22.60 -38.07 -3.90
N ASP A 12 22.97 -37.52 -2.74
CA ASP A 12 22.02 -36.95 -1.78
C ASP A 12 21.65 -35.50 -2.10
N ASN A 13 20.68 -35.31 -3.01
CA ASN A 13 20.21 -33.98 -3.43
C ASN A 13 18.88 -33.56 -2.79
N ASN A 14 18.44 -34.22 -1.71
CA ASN A 14 17.13 -33.99 -1.09
C ASN A 14 17.00 -32.63 -0.39
N HIS A 15 18.12 -31.95 -0.08
CA HIS A 15 18.14 -30.68 0.65
C HIS A 15 18.23 -29.43 -0.24
N LEU A 16 18.29 -29.61 -1.57
CA LEU A 16 18.37 -28.53 -2.54
C LEU A 16 17.05 -28.35 -3.29
N PRO A 17 16.58 -27.10 -3.50
CA PRO A 17 15.45 -26.85 -4.38
C PRO A 17 15.74 -27.41 -5.79
N PRO A 18 14.81 -28.12 -6.43
CA PRO A 18 15.06 -28.80 -7.70
C PRO A 18 15.40 -27.84 -8.84
N TYR A 19 14.85 -26.62 -8.80
CA TYR A 19 15.03 -25.55 -9.79
C TYR A 19 15.83 -24.39 -9.20
N SER A 20 17.13 -24.61 -9.00
CA SER A 20 18.04 -23.62 -8.45
C SER A 20 19.43 -23.75 -9.10
N ASP A 21 20.19 -22.66 -9.13
CA ASP A 21 21.60 -22.66 -9.53
C ASP A 21 22.56 -22.75 -8.31
N LYS A 22 22.02 -22.89 -7.10
CA LYS A 22 22.80 -22.93 -5.86
C LYS A 22 23.21 -24.36 -5.53
N VAL A 23 24.50 -24.54 -5.31
CA VAL A 23 25.11 -25.84 -4.97
C VAL A 23 25.62 -25.86 -3.53
N ILE A 24 25.90 -27.06 -3.02
CA ILE A 24 26.59 -27.25 -1.74
C ILE A 24 28.00 -27.76 -2.06
N LEU A 25 29.00 -27.04 -1.56
CA LEU A 25 30.42 -27.31 -1.83
C LEU A 25 31.12 -27.87 -0.57
N PRO A 26 32.29 -28.51 -0.71
CA PRO A 26 33.07 -28.95 0.44
C PRO A 26 33.82 -27.79 1.10
N SER A 27 34.05 -27.90 2.41
CA SER A 27 34.66 -26.84 3.23
C SER A 27 36.09 -26.46 2.82
N HIS A 28 36.85 -27.39 2.21
CA HIS A 28 38.20 -27.13 1.74
C HIS A 28 38.23 -26.14 0.56
N VAL A 29 37.19 -26.11 -0.28
CA VAL A 29 37.11 -25.19 -1.43
C VAL A 29 37.13 -23.74 -0.96
N LEU A 30 36.36 -23.40 0.08
CA LEU A 30 36.39 -22.07 0.68
C LEU A 30 37.75 -21.76 1.29
N SER A 31 38.32 -22.73 2.01
CA SER A 31 39.63 -22.58 2.66
C SER A 31 40.74 -22.29 1.65
N ASP A 32 40.71 -22.94 0.48
CA ASP A 32 41.71 -22.76 -0.56
C ASP A 32 41.50 -21.46 -1.36
N VAL A 33 40.24 -21.02 -1.53
CA VAL A 33 39.94 -19.70 -2.09
C VAL A 33 40.48 -18.59 -1.18
N ILE A 34 40.27 -18.68 0.14
CA ILE A 34 40.75 -17.69 1.13
C ILE A 34 42.29 -17.66 1.24
N LYS A 35 42.97 -18.80 1.09
CA LYS A 35 44.45 -18.82 1.08
C LYS A 35 45.05 -18.03 -0.08
N ILE A 36 44.34 -17.94 -1.19
CA ILE A 36 44.85 -17.43 -2.47
C ILE A 36 44.38 -16.00 -2.74
N LEU A 37 43.18 -15.65 -2.27
CA LEU A 37 42.62 -14.30 -2.36
C LEU A 37 42.54 -13.69 -0.95
N PRO A 38 43.16 -12.51 -0.71
CA PRO A 38 42.99 -11.81 0.56
C PRO A 38 41.52 -11.40 0.75
N ASP A 39 41.06 -11.34 2.01
CA ASP A 39 39.65 -11.08 2.36
C ASP A 39 39.07 -9.82 1.71
N GLU A 40 39.89 -8.80 1.47
CA GLU A 40 39.49 -7.53 0.83
C GLU A 40 39.12 -7.67 -0.66
N ILE A 41 39.53 -8.75 -1.33
CA ILE A 41 39.36 -8.98 -2.78
C ILE A 41 38.40 -10.17 -3.03
N LEU A 42 37.86 -10.78 -1.99
CA LEU A 42 36.95 -11.92 -2.13
C LEU A 42 35.65 -11.47 -2.82
N PRO A 43 35.30 -12.03 -3.99
CA PRO A 43 34.07 -11.64 -4.67
C PRO A 43 32.85 -12.10 -3.87
N HIS A 44 31.89 -11.20 -3.68
CA HIS A 44 30.59 -11.50 -3.09
C HIS A 44 29.47 -11.24 -4.10
N PRO A 45 28.65 -12.25 -4.44
CA PRO A 45 28.71 -13.66 -4.04
C PRO A 45 29.85 -14.44 -4.73
N LEU A 46 30.19 -15.62 -4.19
CA LEU A 46 31.10 -16.56 -4.85
C LEU A 46 30.37 -17.27 -6.00
N ILE A 47 30.85 -17.07 -7.23
CA ILE A 47 30.28 -17.66 -8.45
C ILE A 47 31.32 -18.57 -9.08
N PHE A 48 30.89 -19.79 -9.40
CA PHE A 48 31.71 -20.79 -10.08
C PHE A 48 31.13 -21.12 -11.45
N LYS A 49 32.01 -21.37 -12.42
CA LYS A 49 31.65 -21.99 -13.69
C LYS A 49 31.81 -23.51 -13.55
N ILE A 50 30.75 -24.26 -13.78
CA ILE A 50 30.75 -25.73 -13.73
C ILE A 50 30.71 -26.31 -15.15
N SER A 51 31.53 -27.33 -15.38
CA SER A 51 31.57 -28.10 -16.63
C SER A 51 31.72 -29.60 -16.32
N ALA A 52 31.11 -30.45 -17.14
CA ALA A 52 31.26 -31.90 -17.02
C ALA A 52 32.69 -32.33 -17.41
N ILE A 53 33.17 -33.43 -16.83
CA ILE A 53 34.37 -34.12 -17.30
C ILE A 53 33.92 -35.45 -17.92
N ASN A 54 34.08 -35.58 -19.23
CA ASN A 54 33.77 -36.80 -19.97
C ASN A 54 35.07 -37.36 -20.56
N ASP A 55 35.35 -38.65 -20.31
CA ASP A 55 36.54 -39.34 -20.82
C ASP A 55 37.89 -38.62 -20.57
N GLY A 56 37.98 -37.84 -19.49
CA GLY A 56 39.19 -37.10 -19.09
C GLY A 56 39.33 -35.70 -19.68
N ASP A 57 38.47 -35.32 -20.63
CA ASP A 57 38.42 -33.97 -21.20
C ASP A 57 37.25 -33.17 -20.59
N VAL A 58 37.45 -31.85 -20.49
CA VAL A 58 36.43 -30.94 -19.98
C VAL A 58 35.47 -30.59 -21.12
N ASP A 59 34.19 -30.89 -20.93
CA ASP A 59 33.14 -30.56 -21.90
C ASP A 59 33.05 -29.04 -22.15
N GLU A 60 32.74 -28.66 -23.39
CA GLU A 60 32.46 -27.27 -23.74
C GLU A 60 31.15 -26.77 -23.09
N ASN A 61 30.20 -27.69 -22.82
CA ASN A 61 28.94 -27.33 -22.18
C ASN A 61 29.18 -26.98 -20.71
N SER A 62 28.91 -25.73 -20.37
CA SER A 62 29.21 -25.17 -19.06
C SER A 62 28.15 -24.16 -18.63
N THR A 63 27.96 -24.04 -17.32
CA THR A 63 26.98 -23.15 -16.72
C THR A 63 27.57 -22.46 -15.50
N PHE A 64 26.97 -21.36 -15.07
CA PHE A 64 27.38 -20.68 -13.86
C PHE A 64 26.48 -21.10 -12.69
N ILE A 65 27.09 -21.26 -11.52
CA ILE A 65 26.46 -21.72 -10.29
C ILE A 65 26.90 -20.82 -9.12
N GLY A 66 26.00 -20.68 -8.16
CA GLY A 66 26.28 -19.99 -6.90
C GLY A 66 26.42 -20.98 -5.74
N VAL A 67 26.96 -20.51 -4.62
CA VAL A 67 27.11 -21.34 -3.41
C VAL A 67 25.95 -21.09 -2.44
N LYS A 68 25.31 -22.16 -1.98
CA LYS A 68 24.36 -22.12 -0.86
C LYS A 68 25.09 -22.18 0.48
N GLU A 69 25.93 -23.20 0.64
CA GLU A 69 26.72 -23.46 1.85
C GLU A 69 27.92 -24.38 1.55
N PHE A 70 28.84 -24.47 2.50
CA PHE A 70 30.08 -25.26 2.41
C PHE A 70 30.06 -26.47 3.37
N SER A 71 29.10 -27.37 3.19
CA SER A 71 28.82 -28.51 4.09
C SER A 71 28.95 -29.88 3.41
N SER A 72 29.33 -29.93 2.13
CA SER A 72 29.45 -31.20 1.37
C SER A 72 30.62 -32.05 1.90
N PRO A 73 30.54 -33.39 1.83
CA PRO A 73 31.68 -34.26 2.06
C PRO A 73 32.86 -33.94 1.15
N ASP A 74 34.07 -34.26 1.61
CA ASP A 74 35.30 -33.98 0.85
C ASP A 74 35.27 -34.59 -0.55
N ASN A 75 35.74 -33.81 -1.53
CA ASN A 75 35.77 -34.11 -2.96
C ASN A 75 34.40 -34.33 -3.63
N THR A 76 33.30 -33.99 -2.96
CA THR A 76 31.94 -34.15 -3.51
C THR A 76 31.18 -32.83 -3.61
N ILE A 77 30.27 -32.74 -4.58
CA ILE A 77 29.38 -31.59 -4.78
C ILE A 77 27.93 -32.04 -4.90
N GLN A 78 27.02 -31.38 -4.20
CA GLN A 78 25.59 -31.57 -4.36
C GLN A 78 25.03 -30.50 -5.31
N VAL A 79 24.34 -30.96 -6.37
CA VAL A 79 23.84 -30.10 -7.44
C VAL A 79 22.32 -30.27 -7.64
N PRO A 80 21.56 -29.19 -7.90
CA PRO A 80 20.13 -29.29 -8.20
C PRO A 80 19.81 -30.03 -9.50
N LYS A 81 18.60 -30.62 -9.59
CA LYS A 81 18.05 -31.28 -10.80
C LYS A 81 18.15 -30.43 -12.06
N TYR A 82 17.98 -29.12 -11.91
CA TYR A 82 18.13 -28.14 -12.98
C TYR A 82 19.53 -28.15 -13.63
N ILE A 83 20.60 -28.28 -12.84
CA ILE A 83 21.98 -28.31 -13.35
C ILE A 83 22.27 -29.63 -14.08
N TYR A 84 21.78 -30.77 -13.56
CA TYR A 84 21.88 -32.05 -14.26
C TYR A 84 21.32 -31.98 -15.69
N LYS A 85 20.13 -31.37 -15.84
CA LYS A 85 19.49 -31.22 -17.16
C LYS A 85 20.27 -30.29 -18.08
N LYS A 86 20.80 -29.19 -17.56
CA LYS A 86 21.56 -28.22 -18.36
C LYS A 86 22.88 -28.77 -18.88
N LEU A 87 23.61 -29.48 -18.04
CA LEU A 87 24.88 -30.06 -18.41
C LEU A 87 24.74 -31.42 -19.13
N ASN A 88 23.52 -31.99 -19.14
CA ASN A 88 23.21 -33.31 -19.69
C ASN A 88 24.03 -34.45 -19.05
N ILE A 89 24.14 -34.40 -17.72
CA ILE A 89 25.03 -35.28 -16.95
C ILE A 89 24.25 -36.37 -16.19
N SER A 90 24.88 -37.54 -16.02
CA SER A 90 24.37 -38.66 -15.20
C SER A 90 24.92 -38.65 -13.77
N ILE A 91 24.29 -39.40 -12.87
CA ILE A 91 24.75 -39.54 -11.49
C ILE A 91 26.17 -40.17 -11.50
N SER A 92 27.06 -39.68 -10.63
CA SER A 92 28.47 -40.11 -10.44
C SER A 92 29.52 -39.64 -11.45
N THR A 93 29.27 -38.58 -12.21
CA THR A 93 30.29 -37.94 -13.05
C THR A 93 31.17 -36.98 -12.26
N ASP A 94 32.40 -36.84 -12.71
CA ASP A 94 33.29 -35.79 -12.25
C ASP A 94 32.97 -34.47 -12.94
N VAL A 95 33.05 -33.38 -12.20
CA VAL A 95 32.83 -32.02 -12.68
C VAL A 95 34.02 -31.15 -12.33
N ASN A 96 34.35 -30.23 -13.23
CA ASN A 96 35.31 -29.18 -12.98
C ASN A 96 34.57 -27.90 -12.61
N ILE A 97 34.90 -27.31 -11.47
CA ILE A 97 34.41 -25.99 -11.06
C ILE A 97 35.55 -24.98 -11.09
N GLN A 98 35.32 -23.84 -11.75
CA GLN A 98 36.28 -22.76 -11.87
C GLN A 98 35.72 -21.50 -11.19
N LEU A 99 36.49 -20.89 -10.27
CA LEU A 99 36.10 -19.63 -9.66
C LEU A 99 36.15 -18.49 -10.68
N ILE A 100 35.07 -17.71 -10.78
CA ILE A 100 34.98 -16.55 -11.66
C ILE A 100 35.04 -15.28 -10.81
N GLN A 101 36.06 -14.46 -11.06
CA GLN A 101 36.36 -13.31 -10.20
C GLN A 101 35.42 -12.12 -10.38
N SER A 102 34.76 -11.98 -11.54
CA SER A 102 33.86 -10.85 -11.78
C SER A 102 32.80 -11.20 -12.82
N VAL A 103 31.57 -11.45 -12.34
CA VAL A 103 30.37 -11.45 -13.17
C VAL A 103 29.69 -10.07 -13.02
N PRO A 104 29.38 -9.37 -14.12
CA PRO A 104 28.70 -8.08 -14.06
C PRO A 104 27.40 -8.15 -13.27
N LYS A 105 27.13 -7.08 -12.53
CA LYS A 105 25.91 -6.91 -11.71
C LYS A 105 24.73 -6.51 -12.58
N ALA A 106 23.56 -7.05 -12.27
CA ALA A 106 22.32 -6.73 -12.96
C ALA A 106 21.84 -5.32 -12.60
N THR A 107 21.47 -4.55 -13.62
CA THR A 107 20.86 -3.21 -13.45
C THR A 107 19.39 -3.20 -13.83
N SER A 108 19.00 -4.06 -14.78
CA SER A 108 17.64 -4.18 -15.28
C SER A 108 17.35 -5.61 -15.67
N LEU A 109 16.17 -6.11 -15.31
CA LEU A 109 15.70 -7.46 -15.65
C LEU A 109 14.26 -7.38 -16.12
N ILE A 110 14.04 -7.80 -17.37
CA ILE A 110 12.72 -7.90 -17.97
C ILE A 110 12.33 -9.37 -18.05
N ILE A 111 11.25 -9.73 -17.37
CA ILE A 111 10.74 -11.11 -17.34
C ILE A 111 9.39 -11.18 -18.06
N LYS A 112 9.19 -12.29 -18.77
CA LYS A 112 7.95 -12.65 -19.45
C LYS A 112 7.41 -13.96 -18.84
N PRO A 113 6.35 -13.92 -18.01
CA PRO A 113 5.70 -15.12 -17.52
C PRO A 113 5.15 -15.93 -18.69
N ARG A 114 5.32 -17.26 -18.65
CA ARG A 114 4.85 -18.12 -19.75
C ARG A 114 3.34 -18.34 -19.73
N TYR A 115 2.75 -18.24 -18.55
CA TYR A 115 1.33 -18.41 -18.28
C TYR A 115 0.82 -17.26 -17.43
N PHE A 116 -0.49 -17.10 -17.41
CA PHE A 116 -1.17 -16.24 -16.45
C PHE A 116 -1.22 -16.90 -15.07
N TYR A 117 -0.79 -16.18 -14.03
CA TYR A 117 -0.76 -16.68 -12.65
C TYR A 117 -1.66 -15.82 -11.77
N SER A 118 -2.87 -16.30 -11.50
CA SER A 118 -3.92 -15.57 -10.75
C SER A 118 -3.57 -15.26 -9.28
N ASP A 119 -2.55 -15.92 -8.74
CA ASP A 119 -2.18 -15.79 -7.33
C ASP A 119 -1.14 -14.68 -7.10
N ILE A 120 -0.48 -14.22 -8.18
CA ILE A 120 0.53 -13.16 -8.12
C ILE A 120 -0.13 -11.82 -8.48
N LEU A 121 -0.42 -11.03 -7.46
CA LEU A 121 -0.94 -9.66 -7.62
C LEU A 121 0.17 -8.65 -7.95
N ASN A 122 1.36 -8.83 -7.37
CA ASN A 122 2.50 -7.94 -7.58
C ASN A 122 3.76 -8.73 -7.93
N TRP A 123 4.06 -8.76 -9.23
CA TRP A 123 5.21 -9.45 -9.78
C TRP A 123 6.56 -8.94 -9.24
N LYS A 124 6.67 -7.62 -9.00
CA LYS A 124 7.94 -7.03 -8.54
C LYS A 124 8.33 -7.61 -7.18
N TYR A 125 7.43 -7.57 -6.20
CA TYR A 125 7.71 -8.12 -4.86
C TYR A 125 7.86 -9.64 -4.86
N PHE A 126 7.09 -10.35 -5.70
CA PHE A 126 7.23 -11.81 -5.85
C PHE A 126 8.66 -12.16 -6.27
N LEU A 127 9.17 -11.49 -7.31
CA LEU A 127 10.50 -11.71 -7.84
C LEU A 127 11.58 -11.25 -6.84
N GLU A 128 11.48 -10.07 -6.23
CA GLU A 128 12.46 -9.61 -5.24
C GLU A 128 12.61 -10.58 -4.06
N ASN A 129 11.51 -11.18 -3.59
CA ASN A 129 11.53 -12.09 -2.45
C ASN A 129 11.99 -13.51 -2.80
N LYS A 130 11.71 -13.98 -4.03
CA LYS A 130 11.92 -15.39 -4.42
C LYS A 130 13.13 -15.59 -5.32
N LEU A 131 13.42 -14.66 -6.23
CA LEU A 131 14.48 -14.81 -7.24
C LEU A 131 15.85 -15.03 -6.58
N ASN A 132 16.23 -14.19 -5.61
CA ASN A 132 17.52 -14.29 -4.92
C ASN A 132 17.66 -15.53 -4.02
N LYS A 133 16.54 -16.19 -3.66
CA LYS A 133 16.57 -17.44 -2.90
C LYS A 133 16.99 -18.61 -3.78
N TYR A 134 16.54 -18.65 -5.03
CA TYR A 134 16.74 -19.78 -5.93
C TYR A 134 17.85 -19.57 -6.96
N TYR A 135 18.10 -18.33 -7.38
CA TYR A 135 19.05 -17.99 -8.43
C TYR A 135 20.11 -16.99 -7.94
N THR A 136 21.34 -17.14 -8.44
CA THR A 136 22.46 -16.21 -8.25
C THR A 136 22.84 -15.51 -9.55
N VAL A 137 22.71 -16.22 -10.67
CA VAL A 137 23.05 -15.73 -12.00
C VAL A 137 21.92 -16.06 -12.98
N LEU A 138 21.69 -15.14 -13.92
CA LEU A 138 20.70 -15.30 -14.98
C LEU A 138 21.35 -15.11 -16.35
N LYS A 139 20.77 -15.75 -17.36
CA LYS A 139 21.14 -15.61 -18.77
C LYS A 139 19.96 -15.08 -19.57
N GLN A 140 20.22 -14.16 -20.49
CA GLN A 140 19.19 -13.69 -21.41
C GLN A 140 18.71 -14.82 -22.34
N GLY A 141 17.40 -14.89 -22.57
CA GLY A 141 16.77 -15.89 -23.41
C GLY A 141 16.53 -17.23 -22.72
N GLU A 142 16.68 -17.29 -21.40
CA GLU A 142 16.46 -18.51 -20.63
C GLU A 142 15.11 -18.50 -19.89
N THR A 143 14.49 -19.68 -19.73
CA THR A 143 13.33 -19.86 -18.86
C THR A 143 13.78 -20.35 -17.49
N ILE A 144 13.50 -19.57 -16.45
CA ILE A 144 13.67 -19.96 -15.05
C ILE A 144 12.36 -20.48 -14.47
N ILE A 145 12.46 -21.34 -13.45
CA ILE A 145 11.32 -21.96 -12.80
C ILE A 145 11.42 -21.69 -11.30
N ILE A 146 10.39 -21.07 -10.75
CA ILE A 146 10.27 -20.86 -9.31
C ILE A 146 9.14 -21.78 -8.80
N GLU A 147 9.44 -22.60 -7.80
CA GLU A 147 8.43 -23.45 -7.13
C GLU A 147 8.12 -22.83 -5.76
N ASP A 148 6.83 -22.55 -5.52
CA ASP A 148 6.35 -21.95 -4.27
C ASP A 148 4.98 -22.52 -3.91
N ASN A 149 4.79 -22.98 -2.66
CA ASN A 149 3.53 -23.56 -2.18
C ASN A 149 2.89 -24.59 -3.14
N GLU A 150 3.72 -25.47 -3.71
CA GLU A 150 3.33 -26.51 -4.70
C GLU A 150 2.91 -25.99 -6.10
N LEU A 151 2.96 -24.67 -6.31
CA LEU A 151 2.75 -24.03 -7.61
C LEU A 151 4.08 -23.79 -8.32
N ARG A 152 4.04 -23.86 -9.65
CA ARG A 152 5.22 -23.70 -10.51
C ARG A 152 5.05 -22.50 -11.42
N TYR A 153 6.02 -21.59 -11.34
CA TYR A 153 6.06 -20.36 -12.12
C TYR A 153 7.20 -20.43 -13.13
N GLU A 154 6.85 -20.62 -14.40
CA GLU A 154 7.75 -20.57 -15.55
C GLU A 154 7.86 -19.15 -16.08
N LEU A 155 9.08 -18.60 -16.05
CA LEU A 155 9.39 -17.21 -16.33
C LEU A 155 10.52 -17.11 -17.35
N PHE A 156 10.28 -16.49 -18.49
CA PHE A 156 11.27 -16.27 -19.53
C PHE A 156 12.03 -14.96 -19.31
N VAL A 157 13.35 -15.00 -19.35
CA VAL A 157 14.22 -13.83 -19.24
C VAL A 157 14.33 -13.18 -20.63
N GLU A 158 13.49 -12.18 -20.88
CA GLU A 158 13.39 -11.48 -22.16
C GLU A 158 14.63 -10.60 -22.40
N ASN A 159 14.92 -9.75 -21.41
CA ASN A 159 16.02 -8.81 -21.48
C ASN A 159 16.74 -8.72 -20.15
N LEU A 160 18.06 -8.72 -20.24
CA LEU A 160 18.99 -8.61 -19.13
C LEU A 160 20.15 -7.77 -19.64
N ASN A 161 20.71 -6.91 -18.81
CA ASN A 161 21.89 -6.16 -19.20
C ASN A 161 23.03 -7.11 -19.62
N ASN A 162 23.77 -6.74 -20.67
CA ASN A 162 24.84 -7.56 -21.24
C ASN A 162 25.91 -7.88 -20.19
N GLY A 163 25.88 -9.09 -19.68
CA GLY A 163 26.84 -9.62 -18.72
C GLY A 163 28.04 -10.33 -19.38
N TYR A 164 28.85 -10.99 -18.56
CA TYR A 164 30.01 -11.77 -19.04
C TYR A 164 29.49 -13.07 -19.67
N ASP A 165 29.77 -13.30 -20.96
CA ASP A 165 29.28 -14.46 -21.71
C ASP A 165 27.72 -14.57 -21.71
N GLY A 166 27.05 -13.43 -21.62
CA GLY A 166 25.58 -13.33 -21.52
C GLY A 166 25.00 -13.65 -20.14
N TRP A 167 25.85 -13.90 -19.13
CA TRP A 167 25.47 -14.16 -17.75
C TRP A 167 25.67 -12.94 -16.85
N THR A 168 24.70 -12.70 -15.97
CA THR A 168 24.70 -11.55 -15.07
C THR A 168 24.34 -11.98 -13.65
N ASN A 169 25.02 -11.42 -12.66
CA ASN A 169 24.77 -11.64 -11.24
C ASN A 169 23.62 -10.76 -10.73
N ILE A 170 22.70 -11.37 -9.97
CA ILE A 170 21.51 -10.71 -9.42
C ILE A 170 21.53 -10.53 -7.89
N ILE A 171 22.61 -10.94 -7.22
CA ILE A 171 22.76 -10.81 -5.76
C ILE A 171 23.46 -9.50 -5.41
N ASP A 172 22.95 -8.84 -4.35
CA ASP A 172 23.42 -7.53 -3.85
C ASP A 172 23.43 -6.46 -4.93
N THR A 173 22.35 -6.42 -5.69
CA THR A 173 22.12 -5.48 -6.79
C THR A 173 20.73 -4.88 -6.70
N ASP A 174 20.65 -3.56 -6.88
CA ASP A 174 19.38 -2.84 -7.05
C ASP A 174 18.93 -2.98 -8.51
N ILE A 175 18.17 -4.04 -8.79
CA ILE A 175 17.68 -4.36 -10.13
C ILE A 175 16.35 -3.66 -10.38
N ILE A 176 16.24 -2.94 -11.49
CA ILE A 176 14.94 -2.48 -12.00
C ILE A 176 14.24 -3.67 -12.66
N LEU A 177 13.19 -4.16 -12.01
CA LEU A 177 12.39 -5.31 -12.45
C LEU A 177 11.17 -4.85 -13.24
N ASP A 178 11.07 -5.27 -14.50
CA ASP A 178 9.90 -5.07 -15.35
C ASP A 178 9.33 -6.43 -15.78
N VAL A 179 8.00 -6.52 -15.87
CA VAL A 179 7.31 -7.74 -16.30
C VAL A 179 6.43 -7.45 -17.50
N ILE A 180 6.59 -8.25 -18.56
CA ILE A 180 5.83 -8.15 -19.81
C ILE A 180 4.91 -9.35 -19.93
N ALA A 181 3.67 -9.13 -20.34
CA ALA A 181 2.70 -10.21 -20.58
C ALA A 181 3.13 -11.14 -21.72
N SER A 182 2.70 -12.41 -21.66
CA SER A 182 3.01 -13.40 -22.67
C SER A 182 2.41 -13.07 -24.04
N ASN A 183 1.13 -12.70 -24.04
CA ASN A 183 0.29 -12.39 -25.20
C ASN A 183 -0.72 -11.28 -24.87
N ASP A 184 -1.40 -10.72 -25.88
CA ASP A 184 -2.44 -9.69 -25.69
C ASP A 184 -3.63 -10.17 -24.84
N GLU A 185 -3.95 -11.47 -24.87
CA GLU A 185 -4.98 -12.08 -24.00
C GLU A 185 -4.52 -12.17 -22.54
N ASP A 186 -3.24 -12.46 -22.30
CA ASP A 186 -2.66 -12.50 -20.96
C ASP A 186 -2.43 -11.08 -20.43
N ALA A 187 -2.12 -10.11 -21.30
CA ALA A 187 -2.04 -8.69 -20.96
C ALA A 187 -3.41 -8.17 -20.56
N LYS A 188 -4.46 -8.54 -21.31
CA LYS A 188 -5.85 -8.30 -20.91
C LYS A 188 -6.16 -9.03 -19.62
N ALA A 189 -5.82 -10.30 -19.43
CA ALA A 189 -6.06 -11.04 -18.21
C ALA A 189 -5.33 -10.46 -16.98
N GLN A 190 -4.11 -9.91 -17.15
CA GLN A 190 -3.35 -9.22 -16.10
C GLN A 190 -3.91 -7.83 -15.78
N LEU A 191 -4.28 -7.07 -16.82
CA LEU A 191 -5.01 -5.81 -16.64
C LEU A 191 -6.36 -6.08 -15.98
N ASP A 192 -7.09 -7.08 -16.44
CA ASP A 192 -8.29 -7.67 -15.86
C ASP A 192 -8.03 -8.32 -14.50
N GLN A 193 -6.82 -8.65 -14.07
CA GLN A 193 -6.61 -9.12 -12.70
C GLN A 193 -6.39 -7.92 -11.77
N GLN A 194 -5.78 -6.86 -12.32
CA GLN A 194 -5.67 -5.55 -11.70
C GLN A 194 -7.00 -4.77 -11.75
N GLN A 195 -7.91 -5.11 -12.68
CA GLN A 195 -9.18 -4.42 -12.98
C GLN A 195 -10.44 -5.27 -12.75
N ASN A 196 -10.41 -6.60 -12.94
CA ASN A 196 -11.49 -7.57 -12.66
C ASN A 196 -11.28 -8.27 -11.32
N ILE A 197 -11.20 -7.45 -10.30
CA ILE A 197 -12.36 -7.49 -9.44
C ILE A 197 -13.11 -6.21 -9.79
N ASN A 198 -14.32 -6.27 -10.35
CA ASN A 198 -15.14 -5.07 -10.58
C ASN A 198 -15.48 -4.48 -9.20
N GLU A 199 -14.52 -3.78 -8.58
CA GLU A 199 -14.59 -3.16 -7.27
C GLU A 199 -15.46 -1.91 -7.38
N GLU A 200 -16.74 -2.13 -7.61
CA GLU A 200 -17.73 -1.07 -7.61
C GLU A 200 -17.98 -0.63 -6.17
N GLU A 201 -17.88 0.67 -5.93
CA GLU A 201 -18.19 1.24 -4.63
C GLU A 201 -19.71 1.43 -4.52
N ILE A 202 -20.32 0.83 -3.50
CA ILE A 202 -21.71 1.10 -3.17
C ILE A 202 -21.76 2.39 -2.36
N ALA A 203 -22.39 3.42 -2.91
CA ALA A 203 -22.58 4.70 -2.22
C ALA A 203 -23.69 4.59 -1.16
N ASP A 204 -24.93 4.36 -1.61
CA ASP A 204 -26.12 4.26 -0.74
C ASP A 204 -26.95 3.00 -1.06
N SER A 205 -27.20 2.73 -2.34
CA SER A 205 -27.92 1.53 -2.78
C SER A 205 -27.51 1.09 -4.17
N VAL A 206 -27.67 -0.19 -4.47
CA VAL A 206 -27.42 -0.77 -5.80
C VAL A 206 -28.48 -1.82 -6.15
N GLU A 207 -28.97 -1.79 -7.38
CA GLU A 207 -29.84 -2.82 -7.98
C GLU A 207 -29.03 -3.59 -9.02
N LEU A 208 -29.04 -4.92 -8.94
CA LEU A 208 -28.28 -5.76 -9.85
C LEU A 208 -28.93 -7.13 -10.06
N GLU A 209 -28.67 -7.71 -11.23
CA GLU A 209 -28.97 -9.11 -11.54
C GLU A 209 -27.79 -9.98 -11.08
N VAL A 210 -28.07 -10.97 -10.24
CA VAL A 210 -27.05 -11.83 -9.64
C VAL A 210 -27.16 -13.23 -10.21
N GLY A 211 -26.00 -13.77 -10.61
CA GLY A 211 -25.87 -15.12 -11.14
C GLY A 211 -25.87 -16.21 -10.07
N SER A 212 -26.23 -17.41 -10.50
CA SER A 212 -26.16 -18.62 -9.67
C SER A 212 -24.72 -19.06 -9.40
N PHE A 213 -24.38 -19.27 -8.13
CA PHE A 213 -23.09 -19.82 -7.70
C PHE A 213 -22.85 -21.25 -8.20
N LEU A 214 -23.92 -22.00 -8.54
CA LEU A 214 -23.80 -23.35 -9.08
C LEU A 214 -23.48 -23.37 -10.58
N ASP A 215 -23.54 -22.24 -11.28
CA ASP A 215 -23.14 -22.17 -12.69
C ASP A 215 -21.59 -22.20 -12.82
N SER A 216 -21.10 -23.10 -13.68
CA SER A 216 -19.69 -23.18 -14.08
C SER A 216 -19.09 -21.88 -14.65
N LYS A 217 -19.94 -20.96 -15.13
CA LYS A 217 -19.52 -19.64 -15.64
C LYS A 217 -19.67 -18.51 -14.62
N PHE A 218 -20.05 -18.83 -13.38
CA PHE A 218 -20.26 -17.83 -12.35
C PHE A 218 -18.98 -17.02 -12.11
N LYS A 219 -19.09 -15.71 -12.19
CA LYS A 219 -18.05 -14.76 -11.80
C LYS A 219 -18.60 -13.91 -10.65
N PRO A 220 -17.97 -13.93 -9.46
CA PRO A 220 -18.45 -13.14 -8.34
C PRO A 220 -18.31 -11.64 -8.64
N LEU A 221 -19.36 -10.88 -8.35
CA LEU A 221 -19.33 -9.42 -8.33
C LEU A 221 -18.89 -8.98 -6.93
N LEU A 222 -17.75 -8.29 -6.81
CA LEU A 222 -17.24 -7.81 -5.53
C LEU A 222 -17.50 -6.31 -5.41
N PHE A 223 -18.31 -5.93 -4.45
CA PHE A 223 -18.51 -4.53 -4.12
C PHE A 223 -17.61 -4.12 -2.96
N LYS A 224 -17.29 -2.82 -2.89
CA LYS A 224 -16.64 -2.22 -1.73
C LYS A 224 -17.53 -1.17 -1.07
N ILE A 225 -17.44 -1.09 0.25
CA ILE A 225 -18.18 -0.12 1.07
C ILE A 225 -17.17 0.66 1.89
N ASP A 226 -17.18 1.98 1.78
CA ASP A 226 -16.31 2.86 2.59
C ASP A 226 -16.86 3.00 4.01
N LEU A 227 -16.14 2.45 4.98
CA LEU A 227 -16.50 2.50 6.39
C LEU A 227 -16.45 3.92 6.98
N THR A 228 -15.65 4.83 6.41
CA THR A 228 -15.47 6.19 6.95
C THR A 228 -16.71 7.06 6.82
N LYS A 229 -17.66 6.65 5.97
CA LYS A 229 -18.95 7.32 5.77
C LYS A 229 -19.93 7.11 6.93
N PHE A 230 -19.72 6.09 7.75
CA PHE A 230 -20.63 5.68 8.81
C PHE A 230 -20.07 6.03 10.20
N LYS A 231 -20.94 6.46 11.13
CA LYS A 231 -20.49 6.90 12.46
C LYS A 231 -20.35 5.81 13.51
N SER A 232 -21.26 4.85 13.53
CA SER A 232 -21.34 3.87 14.63
C SER A 232 -21.75 2.47 14.19
N LYS A 233 -22.77 2.37 13.34
CA LYS A 233 -23.24 1.10 12.79
C LYS A 233 -23.51 1.25 11.30
N LEU A 234 -23.24 0.17 10.59
CA LEU A 234 -23.58 -0.02 9.19
C LEU A 234 -24.57 -1.18 9.11
N PHE A 235 -25.72 -0.93 8.51
CA PHE A 235 -26.71 -1.94 8.18
C PHE A 235 -26.72 -2.14 6.67
N ILE A 236 -26.53 -3.38 6.24
CA ILE A 236 -26.59 -3.77 4.83
C ILE A 236 -27.88 -4.55 4.67
N LYS A 237 -28.88 -3.96 4.04
CA LYS A 237 -30.19 -4.57 3.78
C LYS A 237 -30.20 -5.19 2.40
N LEU A 238 -30.69 -6.42 2.31
CA LEU A 238 -30.89 -7.18 1.08
C LEU A 238 -32.39 -7.39 0.85
N SER A 239 -32.91 -6.84 -0.24
CA SER A 239 -34.26 -7.04 -0.74
C SER A 239 -34.24 -7.69 -2.14
N GLY A 240 -35.24 -8.51 -2.44
CA GLY A 240 -35.33 -9.20 -3.74
C GLY A 240 -36.61 -10.02 -3.87
N SER A 241 -36.87 -10.52 -5.08
CA SER A 241 -38.01 -11.38 -5.42
C SER A 241 -38.03 -12.69 -4.64
N ASN A 242 -36.88 -13.35 -4.53
CA ASN A 242 -36.73 -14.64 -3.85
C ASN A 242 -35.57 -14.61 -2.85
N LEU A 243 -35.84 -14.10 -1.65
CA LEU A 243 -34.85 -13.98 -0.57
C LEU A 243 -34.29 -15.31 -0.07
N LEU A 244 -34.99 -16.42 -0.31
CA LEU A 244 -34.51 -17.76 0.06
C LEU A 244 -33.42 -18.25 -0.91
N ASN A 245 -33.41 -17.74 -2.14
CA ASN A 245 -32.40 -18.07 -3.16
C ASN A 245 -31.22 -17.09 -3.15
N THR A 246 -31.37 -15.91 -2.56
CA THR A 246 -30.34 -14.85 -2.58
C THR A 246 -29.64 -14.73 -1.24
N ASP A 247 -28.33 -14.56 -1.27
CA ASP A 247 -27.52 -14.35 -0.08
C ASP A 247 -26.35 -13.40 -0.34
N VAL A 248 -25.86 -12.79 0.74
CA VAL A 248 -24.72 -11.89 0.73
C VAL A 248 -23.68 -12.37 1.75
N ILE A 249 -22.42 -12.31 1.35
CA ILE A 249 -21.26 -12.47 2.23
C ILE A 249 -20.41 -11.20 2.24
N VAL A 250 -19.86 -10.87 3.40
CA VAL A 250 -19.04 -9.68 3.61
C VAL A 250 -17.77 -10.06 4.36
N GLY A 251 -16.64 -9.50 3.94
CA GLY A 251 -15.34 -9.70 4.59
C GLY A 251 -14.49 -8.44 4.60
N PHE A 252 -13.40 -8.50 5.37
CA PHE A 252 -12.48 -7.38 5.56
C PHE A 252 -11.44 -7.23 4.45
N ASP A 253 -11.15 -8.29 3.71
CA ASP A 253 -10.13 -8.31 2.67
C ASP A 253 -10.76 -8.67 1.33
N LYS A 254 -10.08 -8.34 0.20
CA LYS A 254 -10.56 -8.65 -1.16
C LYS A 254 -10.76 -10.14 -1.42
N LEU A 255 -10.18 -11.00 -0.59
CA LEU A 255 -10.21 -12.46 -0.67
C LEU A 255 -11.50 -13.05 -0.05
N VAL A 256 -12.62 -12.31 -0.08
CA VAL A 256 -13.91 -12.79 0.42
C VAL A 256 -14.37 -13.98 -0.41
N SER A 257 -14.76 -15.07 0.24
CA SER A 257 -15.28 -16.27 -0.41
C SER A 257 -16.19 -17.05 0.53
N LEU A 258 -16.83 -18.11 0.04
CA LEU A 258 -17.55 -19.07 0.89
C LEU A 258 -16.65 -19.80 1.89
N GLU A 259 -15.34 -19.65 1.83
CA GLU A 259 -14.44 -20.19 2.85
C GLU A 259 -13.82 -19.10 3.74
N ASN A 260 -14.08 -17.83 3.42
CA ASN A 260 -13.48 -16.67 4.08
C ASN A 260 -14.45 -15.48 4.05
N PHE A 261 -15.38 -15.42 5.00
CA PHE A 261 -16.25 -14.27 5.22
C PHE A 261 -16.42 -14.00 6.71
N ARG A 262 -16.74 -12.75 7.08
CA ARG A 262 -16.99 -12.35 8.47
C ARG A 262 -18.47 -12.16 8.77
N TYR A 263 -19.26 -11.73 7.80
CA TYR A 263 -20.69 -11.54 7.95
C TYR A 263 -21.45 -12.20 6.79
N THR A 264 -22.65 -12.67 7.06
CA THR A 264 -23.50 -13.33 6.06
C THR A 264 -24.98 -13.22 6.40
N THR A 265 -25.83 -13.34 5.39
CA THR A 265 -27.29 -13.47 5.52
C THR A 265 -27.79 -14.91 5.50
N MET A 266 -26.91 -15.90 5.24
CA MET A 266 -27.28 -17.31 5.03
C MET A 266 -27.96 -17.97 6.25
N ASN A 267 -27.75 -17.43 7.45
CA ASN A 267 -28.35 -17.93 8.69
C ASN A 267 -29.76 -17.38 8.97
N GLN A 268 -30.32 -16.53 8.11
CA GLN A 268 -31.63 -15.89 8.30
C GLN A 268 -32.77 -16.58 7.54
N ASP A 269 -32.49 -17.68 6.83
CA ASP A 269 -33.48 -18.40 6.01
C ASP A 269 -34.72 -18.85 6.82
N GLU A 270 -34.52 -19.24 8.09
CA GLU A 270 -35.63 -19.65 8.97
C GLU A 270 -36.60 -18.50 9.27
N SER A 271 -36.07 -17.32 9.59
CA SER A 271 -36.87 -16.13 9.91
C SER A 271 -37.64 -15.61 8.69
N ILE A 272 -37.06 -15.72 7.49
CA ILE A 272 -37.75 -15.40 6.24
C ILE A 272 -38.87 -16.41 5.97
N GLU A 273 -38.62 -17.72 6.14
CA GLU A 273 -39.64 -18.76 5.90
C GLU A 273 -40.80 -18.69 6.91
N ASN A 274 -40.55 -18.25 8.14
CA ASN A 274 -41.60 -18.05 9.14
C ASN A 274 -42.38 -16.74 8.94
N GLY A 275 -41.89 -15.83 8.08
CA GLY A 275 -42.49 -14.52 7.84
C GLY A 275 -42.19 -13.50 8.95
N ASP A 276 -41.17 -13.76 9.77
CA ASP A 276 -40.71 -12.85 10.83
C ASP A 276 -39.90 -11.68 10.24
N LEU A 277 -39.27 -11.90 9.08
CA LEU A 277 -38.50 -10.91 8.34
C LEU A 277 -39.01 -10.79 6.91
N GLU A 278 -39.16 -9.54 6.44
CA GLU A 278 -39.48 -9.23 5.04
C GLU A 278 -38.23 -9.06 4.17
N PHE A 279 -37.07 -8.86 4.80
CA PHE A 279 -35.77 -8.64 4.15
C PHE A 279 -34.64 -9.28 4.97
N LYS A 280 -33.52 -9.59 4.31
CA LYS A 280 -32.30 -10.06 4.98
C LYS A 280 -31.41 -8.86 5.31
N TYR A 281 -30.60 -8.95 6.37
CA TYR A 281 -29.69 -7.86 6.72
C TYR A 281 -28.40 -8.29 7.42
N ILE A 282 -27.35 -7.48 7.28
CA ILE A 282 -26.10 -7.61 8.02
C ILE A 282 -25.90 -6.35 8.88
N VAL A 283 -25.45 -6.55 10.11
CA VAL A 283 -25.08 -5.46 11.04
C VAL A 283 -23.57 -5.48 11.24
N VAL A 284 -22.92 -4.36 10.93
CA VAL A 284 -21.50 -4.14 11.25
C VAL A 284 -21.42 -3.02 12.28
N ASP A 285 -20.87 -3.33 13.46
CA ASP A 285 -20.60 -2.35 14.50
C ASP A 285 -19.16 -1.83 14.35
N LEU A 286 -19.03 -0.53 14.07
CA LEU A 286 -17.74 0.11 13.83
C LEU A 286 -16.90 0.26 15.10
N ASN A 287 -17.50 0.07 16.29
CA ASN A 287 -16.80 0.15 17.57
C ASN A 287 -16.16 -1.18 17.99
N THR A 288 -16.26 -2.21 17.17
CA THR A 288 -15.61 -3.50 17.43
C THR A 288 -14.10 -3.38 17.25
N ASP A 289 -13.34 -4.10 18.07
CA ASP A 289 -11.88 -4.11 18.01
C ASP A 289 -11.38 -4.44 16.61
N GLU A 290 -12.03 -5.37 15.89
CA GLU A 290 -11.65 -5.77 14.53
C GLU A 290 -11.77 -4.63 13.52
N VAL A 291 -12.88 -3.88 13.54
CA VAL A 291 -13.11 -2.76 12.62
C VAL A 291 -12.18 -1.60 12.96
N ILE A 292 -12.04 -1.26 14.25
CA ILE A 292 -11.11 -0.22 14.71
C ILE A 292 -9.67 -0.57 14.31
N ASN A 293 -9.27 -1.81 14.54
CA ASN A 293 -7.95 -2.32 14.19
C ASN A 293 -7.69 -2.24 12.70
N LYS A 294 -8.70 -2.54 11.86
CA LYS A 294 -8.64 -2.40 10.41
C LYS A 294 -8.50 -0.92 10.02
N LEU A 295 -9.34 -0.02 10.53
CA LEU A 295 -9.30 1.41 10.21
C LEU A 295 -7.99 2.10 10.64
N ASN A 296 -7.32 1.56 11.67
CA ASN A 296 -6.02 2.03 12.12
C ASN A 296 -4.83 1.41 11.35
N ARG A 297 -5.06 0.53 10.37
CA ARG A 297 -3.98 -0.01 9.54
C ARG A 297 -3.46 1.09 8.61
N ASN A 298 -2.17 1.40 8.74
CA ASN A 298 -1.47 2.26 7.79
C ASN A 298 -1.04 1.42 6.58
N ASP A 299 -1.99 1.10 5.70
CA ASP A 299 -1.68 0.41 4.46
C ASP A 299 -1.44 1.45 3.35
N ILE A 300 -0.54 1.14 2.40
CA ILE A 300 -0.19 2.04 1.29
C ILE A 300 -1.40 2.25 0.36
N ASP A 301 -2.18 1.18 0.18
CA ASP A 301 -3.45 1.22 -0.51
C ASP A 301 -4.55 1.45 0.52
N ASP A 302 -5.42 2.43 0.28
CA ASP A 302 -6.61 2.81 1.06
C ASP A 302 -7.60 1.65 1.38
N SER A 303 -7.28 0.41 1.02
CA SER A 303 -7.95 -0.84 1.35
C SER A 303 -8.37 -1.00 2.82
N TYR A 304 -7.68 -0.36 3.77
CA TYR A 304 -8.03 -0.40 5.19
C TYR A 304 -9.42 0.23 5.48
N LYS A 305 -9.89 1.17 4.65
CA LYS A 305 -11.19 1.82 4.85
C LYS A 305 -12.37 1.05 4.27
N TYR A 306 -12.11 0.02 3.46
CA TYR A 306 -13.15 -0.68 2.70
C TYR A 306 -13.56 -2.02 3.33
N LEU A 307 -14.85 -2.29 3.37
CA LEU A 307 -15.42 -3.64 3.46
C LEU A 307 -15.71 -4.18 2.07
N TYR A 308 -15.58 -5.49 1.89
CA TYR A 308 -15.82 -6.16 0.62
C TYR A 308 -17.04 -7.08 0.71
N LEU A 309 -17.93 -6.99 -0.28
CA LEU A 309 -19.24 -7.63 -0.30
C LEU A 309 -19.43 -8.43 -1.59
N ILE A 310 -19.92 -9.66 -1.48
CA ILE A 310 -20.30 -10.49 -2.65
C ILE A 310 -21.77 -10.92 -2.48
N PRO A 311 -22.67 -10.50 -3.38
CA PRO A 311 -23.99 -11.08 -3.51
C PRO A 311 -23.95 -12.29 -4.46
N PHE A 312 -24.70 -13.33 -4.15
CA PHE A 312 -24.84 -14.51 -5.00
C PHE A 312 -26.24 -15.13 -4.87
N THR A 313 -26.62 -15.93 -5.86
CA THR A 313 -27.79 -16.80 -5.76
C THR A 313 -27.39 -18.27 -5.74
N TRP A 314 -28.27 -19.13 -5.23
CA TRP A 314 -27.99 -20.56 -5.11
C TRP A 314 -28.38 -21.35 -6.36
N ASP A 315 -29.50 -21.02 -6.98
CA ASP A 315 -30.08 -21.82 -8.06
C ASP A 315 -30.30 -21.00 -9.33
N ASN A 316 -31.27 -20.07 -9.33
CA ASN A 316 -31.59 -19.24 -10.49
C ASN A 316 -31.10 -17.80 -10.33
N ASN A 317 -30.92 -17.10 -11.45
CA ASN A 317 -30.60 -15.68 -11.43
C ASN A 317 -31.79 -14.88 -10.88
N GLU A 318 -31.51 -13.89 -10.05
CA GLU A 318 -32.53 -13.02 -9.45
C GLU A 318 -32.04 -11.57 -9.43
N ASN A 319 -32.99 -10.64 -9.51
CA ASN A 319 -32.73 -9.24 -9.29
C ASN A 319 -32.78 -8.95 -7.79
N ILE A 320 -31.73 -8.32 -7.29
CA ILE A 320 -31.63 -7.91 -5.89
C ILE A 320 -31.38 -6.41 -5.79
N GLN A 321 -31.73 -5.88 -4.64
CA GLN A 321 -31.41 -4.53 -4.22
C GLN A 321 -30.67 -4.60 -2.88
N ILE A 322 -29.54 -3.90 -2.81
CA ILE A 322 -28.73 -3.75 -1.61
C ILE A 322 -28.81 -2.28 -1.17
N GLU A 323 -29.16 -2.02 0.08
CA GLU A 323 -29.24 -0.68 0.68
C GLU A 323 -28.33 -0.58 1.90
N LEU A 324 -27.60 0.52 2.03
CA LEU A 324 -26.74 0.85 3.18
C LEU A 324 -27.47 1.85 4.09
N LEU A 325 -27.63 1.51 5.37
CA LEU A 325 -28.41 2.28 6.34
C LEU A 325 -27.62 2.47 7.65
N GLU A 326 -27.83 3.59 8.35
CA GLU A 326 -27.29 3.82 9.69
C GLU A 326 -28.24 3.37 10.82
N ASN A 327 -29.55 3.25 10.56
CA ASN A 327 -30.57 2.82 11.52
C ASN A 327 -31.71 2.06 10.82
N PHE A 328 -32.27 1.04 11.48
CA PHE A 328 -33.51 0.39 11.04
C PHE A 328 -34.75 1.08 11.63
N PRO A 329 -35.83 1.29 10.85
CA PRO A 329 -37.13 1.60 11.40
C PRO A 329 -37.75 0.31 11.97
N ILE A 330 -37.86 0.24 13.30
CA ILE A 330 -38.60 -0.85 13.96
C ILE A 330 -40.08 -0.44 13.98
N GLU A 331 -40.89 -1.02 13.09
CA GLU A 331 -42.35 -0.95 13.23
C GLU A 331 -42.81 -2.04 14.20
N THR A 332 -42.91 -1.68 15.49
CA THR A 332 -43.66 -2.52 16.44
C THR A 332 -45.15 -2.27 16.22
N THR A 333 -45.84 -3.22 15.59
CA THR A 333 -47.31 -3.17 15.54
C THR A 333 -47.88 -3.40 16.95
N PRO A 334 -48.79 -2.52 17.42
CA PRO A 334 -49.41 -2.70 18.73
C PRO A 334 -50.41 -3.85 18.68
N ILE A 335 -50.28 -4.80 19.61
CA ILE A 335 -51.15 -5.96 19.75
C ILE A 335 -52.54 -5.47 20.21
N ASN A 336 -53.55 -5.67 19.37
CA ASN A 336 -54.96 -5.38 19.69
C ASN A 336 -55.50 -6.35 20.75
N SER A 337 -56.18 -5.82 21.78
CA SER A 337 -56.65 -6.55 22.98
C SER A 337 -57.92 -7.39 22.81
N ASP A 338 -58.62 -7.31 21.67
CA ASP A 338 -59.99 -7.88 21.52
C ASP A 338 -60.05 -9.15 20.66
N SER A 339 -59.05 -10.03 20.83
CA SER A 339 -58.97 -11.27 20.04
C SER A 339 -58.59 -12.48 20.90
N THR A 340 -59.24 -13.62 20.63
CA THR A 340 -58.93 -14.92 21.24
C THR A 340 -58.24 -15.83 20.24
N GLN A 341 -57.28 -16.60 20.73
CA GLN A 341 -56.48 -17.50 19.89
C GLN A 341 -57.22 -18.81 19.65
N CYS A 342 -57.42 -19.18 18.39
CA CYS A 342 -58.02 -20.46 18.00
C CYS A 342 -57.07 -21.63 18.35
N GLU A 343 -57.57 -22.68 19.01
CA GLU A 343 -56.76 -23.83 19.44
C GLU A 343 -56.15 -24.64 18.27
N ASN A 344 -56.82 -24.63 17.11
CA ASN A 344 -56.40 -25.43 15.95
C ASN A 344 -55.45 -24.67 15.00
N CYS A 345 -55.80 -23.45 14.59
CA CYS A 345 -54.97 -22.66 13.68
C CYS A 345 -54.03 -21.66 14.35
N LEU A 346 -54.13 -21.50 15.68
CA LEU A 346 -53.32 -20.58 16.50
C LEU A 346 -53.40 -19.11 16.10
N LYS A 347 -54.31 -18.72 15.21
CA LYS A 347 -54.57 -17.32 14.85
C LYS A 347 -55.47 -16.65 15.89
N TYR A 348 -55.20 -15.37 16.14
CA TYR A 348 -56.04 -14.50 16.94
C TYR A 348 -57.26 -14.05 16.13
N ILE A 349 -58.44 -14.27 16.67
CA ILE A 349 -59.72 -14.04 16.01
C ILE A 349 -60.59 -13.23 16.95
N SER A 350 -61.34 -12.29 16.39
CA SER A 350 -62.33 -11.54 17.16
C SER A 350 -63.32 -12.49 17.84
N ASN A 351 -63.59 -12.23 19.13
CA ASN A 351 -64.39 -13.09 20.01
C ASN A 351 -65.75 -13.51 19.41
N ASP A 352 -66.38 -12.63 18.63
CA ASP A 352 -67.70 -12.88 18.03
C ASP A 352 -67.70 -13.96 16.94
N LYS A 353 -66.54 -14.25 16.34
CA LYS A 353 -66.41 -15.14 15.17
C LYS A 353 -65.63 -16.42 15.45
N VAL A 354 -65.10 -16.58 16.66
CA VAL A 354 -64.21 -17.70 17.04
C VAL A 354 -64.93 -19.04 16.92
N THR A 355 -66.16 -19.15 17.40
CA THR A 355 -66.92 -20.42 17.38
C THR A 355 -67.16 -20.94 15.97
N LEU A 356 -67.56 -20.05 15.04
CA LEU A 356 -67.73 -20.39 13.63
C LEU A 356 -66.40 -20.71 12.95
N HIS A 357 -65.36 -19.96 13.28
CA HIS A 357 -64.02 -20.21 12.75
C HIS A 357 -63.48 -21.56 13.21
N GLU A 358 -63.61 -21.93 14.49
CA GLU A 358 -63.08 -23.18 15.02
C GLU A 358 -63.68 -24.40 14.33
N VAL A 359 -65.00 -24.40 14.11
CA VAL A 359 -65.69 -25.50 13.42
C VAL A 359 -65.26 -25.58 11.97
N TYR A 360 -65.11 -24.45 11.28
CA TYR A 360 -64.62 -24.42 9.91
C TYR A 360 -63.15 -24.85 9.81
N CYS A 361 -62.34 -24.39 10.75
CA CYS A 361 -60.91 -24.65 10.83
C CYS A 361 -60.63 -26.13 11.12
N LYS A 362 -61.31 -26.74 12.10
CA LYS A 362 -61.16 -28.17 12.41
C LYS A 362 -61.53 -29.09 11.25
N ARG A 363 -62.39 -28.64 10.34
CA ARG A 363 -62.81 -29.42 9.16
C ARG A 363 -61.89 -29.24 7.96
N ASN A 364 -61.33 -28.05 7.76
CA ASN A 364 -60.58 -27.72 6.55
C ASN A 364 -59.08 -27.62 6.76
N ASN A 365 -58.61 -27.57 8.01
CA ASN A 365 -57.20 -27.40 8.31
C ASN A 365 -56.66 -28.57 9.13
N THR A 366 -55.50 -29.08 8.72
CA THR A 366 -54.73 -30.09 9.44
C THR A 366 -53.46 -29.50 9.99
N ARG A 367 -53.20 -29.72 11.28
CA ARG A 367 -52.01 -29.23 11.98
C ARG A 367 -50.91 -30.28 11.94
N CYS A 368 -49.69 -29.86 11.63
CA CYS A 368 -48.52 -30.72 11.74
C CYS A 368 -48.27 -31.05 13.23
N PRO A 369 -48.15 -32.33 13.60
CA PRO A 369 -47.95 -32.72 15.00
C PRO A 369 -46.55 -32.38 15.54
N LYS A 370 -45.58 -32.09 14.68
CA LYS A 370 -44.20 -31.76 15.06
C LYS A 370 -43.96 -30.25 15.21
N CYS A 371 -44.35 -29.44 14.24
CA CYS A 371 -44.10 -27.98 14.25
C CYS A 371 -45.33 -27.10 14.44
N ASN A 372 -46.53 -27.67 14.53
CA ASN A 372 -47.78 -26.92 14.66
C ASN A 372 -48.15 -26.01 13.46
N LYS A 373 -47.43 -26.05 12.33
CA LYS A 373 -47.88 -25.41 11.08
C LYS A 373 -49.20 -26.01 10.60
N VAL A 374 -50.04 -25.18 10.01
CA VAL A 374 -51.44 -25.49 9.70
C VAL A 374 -51.63 -25.50 8.19
N PHE A 375 -52.02 -26.64 7.65
CA PHE A 375 -52.19 -26.89 6.22
C PHE A 375 -53.67 -27.05 5.84
N LEU A 376 -54.01 -26.76 4.59
CA LEU A 376 -55.36 -26.98 4.07
C LEU A 376 -55.57 -28.46 3.75
N LYS A 377 -56.48 -29.10 4.48
CA LYS A 377 -56.95 -30.49 4.38
C LYS A 377 -55.90 -31.58 4.65
N GLN A 378 -54.69 -31.47 4.13
CA GLN A 378 -53.64 -32.48 4.22
C GLN A 378 -52.26 -31.81 4.34
N ILE A 379 -51.34 -32.44 5.06
CA ILE A 379 -49.94 -31.99 5.10
C ILE A 379 -49.29 -32.38 3.77
N PRO A 380 -48.72 -31.43 3.01
CA PRO A 380 -48.12 -31.71 1.71
C PRO A 380 -46.88 -32.59 1.86
N SER A 381 -46.58 -33.40 0.84
CA SER A 381 -45.40 -34.27 0.83
C SER A 381 -44.07 -33.51 0.80
N SER A 382 -44.09 -32.24 0.38
CA SER A 382 -42.94 -31.33 0.42
C SER A 382 -42.62 -30.82 1.83
N HIS A 383 -43.55 -30.95 2.80
CA HIS A 383 -43.30 -30.55 4.18
C HIS A 383 -42.30 -31.51 4.84
N TRP A 384 -41.09 -31.02 5.08
CA TRP A 384 -39.98 -31.79 5.60
C TRP A 384 -39.56 -31.30 6.98
N HIS A 385 -39.18 -32.25 7.83
CA HIS A 385 -38.56 -32.00 9.13
C HIS A 385 -37.16 -32.59 9.15
N CYS A 386 -36.23 -31.87 9.75
CA CYS A 386 -34.93 -32.43 10.05
C CYS A 386 -35.07 -33.61 11.04
N PRO A 387 -34.34 -34.72 10.82
CA PRO A 387 -34.29 -35.81 11.81
C PRO A 387 -33.45 -35.48 13.04
N LEU A 388 -32.54 -34.51 12.94
CA LEU A 388 -31.49 -34.21 13.92
C LEU A 388 -31.81 -33.00 14.81
N ASP A 389 -32.64 -32.08 14.32
CA ASP A 389 -33.08 -30.89 15.04
C ASP A 389 -34.57 -30.58 14.77
N ASN A 390 -35.06 -29.46 15.31
CA ASN A 390 -36.46 -29.05 15.20
C ASN A 390 -36.78 -28.26 13.92
N PHE A 391 -35.82 -28.09 13.00
CA PHE A 391 -36.00 -27.32 11.79
C PHE A 391 -36.99 -28.00 10.84
N HIS A 392 -37.77 -27.18 10.13
CA HIS A 392 -38.73 -27.65 9.14
C HIS A 392 -38.78 -26.70 7.96
N THR A 393 -39.04 -27.25 6.77
CA THR A 393 -39.22 -26.43 5.58
C THR A 393 -40.12 -27.11 4.57
N GLU A 394 -40.74 -26.33 3.70
CA GLU A 394 -41.44 -26.82 2.51
C GLU A 394 -40.59 -26.72 1.24
N SER A 395 -39.46 -26.01 1.30
CA SER A 395 -38.58 -25.76 0.15
C SER A 395 -37.44 -26.78 0.08
N GLU A 396 -37.24 -27.37 -1.11
CA GLU A 396 -36.12 -28.27 -1.36
C GLU A 396 -34.76 -27.55 -1.25
N LEU A 397 -34.70 -26.28 -1.67
CA LEU A 397 -33.49 -25.46 -1.59
C LEU A 397 -33.06 -25.24 -0.14
N ILE A 398 -34.00 -24.88 0.74
CA ILE A 398 -33.71 -24.65 2.15
C ILE A 398 -33.31 -25.97 2.83
N LYS A 399 -33.98 -27.07 2.48
CA LYS A 399 -33.59 -28.40 2.96
C LYS A 399 -32.14 -28.74 2.56
N PHE A 400 -31.75 -28.41 1.32
CA PHE A 400 -30.37 -28.58 0.87
C PHE A 400 -29.40 -27.71 1.69
N LYS A 401 -29.68 -26.41 1.85
CA LYS A 401 -28.86 -25.49 2.64
C LYS A 401 -28.73 -25.92 4.10
N HIS A 402 -29.83 -26.24 4.76
CA HIS A 402 -29.85 -26.65 6.16
C HIS A 402 -28.97 -27.89 6.39
N ASN A 403 -29.13 -28.94 5.57
CA ASN A 403 -28.26 -30.11 5.66
C ASN A 403 -26.80 -29.75 5.34
N LYS A 404 -26.55 -28.87 4.37
CA LYS A 404 -25.22 -28.42 3.96
C LYS A 404 -24.52 -27.53 5.00
N PHE A 405 -25.24 -26.85 5.88
CA PHE A 405 -24.67 -25.94 6.89
C PHE A 405 -24.59 -26.52 8.29
N TYR A 406 -25.53 -27.39 8.67
CA TYR A 406 -25.62 -27.88 10.04
C TYR A 406 -25.30 -29.38 10.20
N HIS A 407 -25.44 -30.17 9.13
CA HIS A 407 -25.38 -31.64 9.23
C HIS A 407 -24.38 -32.31 8.30
N LEU A 408 -23.57 -31.56 7.55
CA LEU A 408 -22.52 -32.14 6.73
C LEU A 408 -21.40 -32.65 7.66
N ASN A 409 -21.19 -33.97 7.72
CA ASN A 409 -20.37 -34.64 8.75
C ASN A 409 -18.84 -34.34 8.74
N ASN A 410 -18.37 -33.28 8.09
CA ASN A 410 -16.94 -33.05 7.85
C ASN A 410 -16.48 -31.61 8.17
N TYR A 411 -17.12 -30.88 9.08
CA TYR A 411 -16.61 -29.56 9.51
C TYR A 411 -15.40 -29.73 10.42
N SER A 412 -14.25 -29.89 9.78
CA SER A 412 -12.96 -29.95 10.46
C SER A 412 -11.93 -29.15 9.69
N CYS A 413 -11.07 -28.44 10.42
CA CYS A 413 -9.95 -27.69 9.88
C CYS A 413 -8.85 -27.64 10.93
N CYS A 414 -7.58 -27.74 10.52
CA CYS A 414 -6.43 -27.70 11.43
C CYS A 414 -6.54 -28.67 12.63
N ASN A 415 -7.05 -29.88 12.40
CA ASN A 415 -7.31 -30.92 13.41
C ASN A 415 -8.35 -30.57 14.48
N LEU A 416 -9.11 -29.49 14.30
CA LEU A 416 -10.26 -29.12 15.13
C LEU A 416 -11.55 -29.54 14.43
N SER A 417 -12.56 -29.92 15.21
CA SER A 417 -13.91 -30.23 14.73
C SER A 417 -14.89 -29.18 15.23
N PHE A 418 -15.80 -28.77 14.35
CA PHE A 418 -16.78 -27.72 14.59
C PHE A 418 -18.20 -28.28 14.46
N PRO A 419 -19.17 -27.75 15.22
CA PRO A 419 -20.54 -28.25 15.22
C PRO A 419 -21.29 -27.93 13.92
N ASP A 420 -20.99 -26.80 13.28
CA ASP A 420 -21.63 -26.35 12.04
C ASP A 420 -20.64 -25.59 11.14
N TYR A 421 -21.09 -25.30 9.92
CA TYR A 421 -20.36 -24.56 8.90
C TYR A 421 -20.02 -23.13 9.35
N PHE A 422 -20.93 -22.46 10.07
CA PHE A 422 -20.77 -21.08 10.46
C PHE A 422 -19.67 -20.92 11.52
N ASN A 423 -19.65 -21.75 12.55
CA ASN A 423 -18.58 -21.76 13.56
C ASN A 423 -17.22 -22.11 12.93
N LEU A 424 -17.18 -23.05 11.98
CA LEU A 424 -15.94 -23.35 11.23
C LEU A 424 -15.39 -22.10 10.52
N ILE A 425 -16.24 -21.28 9.91
CA ILE A 425 -15.77 -20.12 9.13
C ILE A 425 -15.55 -18.89 10.01
N LEU A 426 -16.57 -18.51 10.76
CA LEU A 426 -16.59 -17.26 11.53
C LEU A 426 -15.58 -17.29 12.68
N ASP A 427 -15.43 -18.44 13.36
CA ASP A 427 -14.56 -18.54 14.53
C ASP A 427 -13.14 -19.02 14.18
N HIS A 428 -12.96 -19.66 13.01
CA HIS A 428 -11.68 -20.24 12.62
C HIS A 428 -11.16 -19.83 11.24
N LYS A 429 -11.80 -20.24 10.12
CA LYS A 429 -11.24 -20.02 8.78
C LYS A 429 -11.02 -18.54 8.44
N SER A 430 -11.91 -17.66 8.89
CA SER A 430 -11.84 -16.22 8.61
C SER A 430 -10.95 -15.42 9.58
N THR A 431 -10.51 -16.01 10.69
CA THR A 431 -9.82 -15.29 11.78
C THR A 431 -8.42 -15.84 12.05
N ILE A 432 -8.34 -17.06 12.61
CA ILE A 432 -7.13 -17.63 13.21
C ILE A 432 -6.52 -18.78 12.40
N CYS A 433 -7.17 -19.21 11.32
CA CYS A 433 -6.70 -20.34 10.53
C CYS A 433 -5.30 -20.05 9.93
N PRO A 434 -4.29 -20.90 10.19
CA PRO A 434 -2.95 -20.75 9.63
C PRO A 434 -2.90 -20.82 8.10
N GLU A 435 -3.84 -21.54 7.50
CA GLU A 435 -3.93 -21.72 6.05
C GLU A 435 -4.73 -20.60 5.36
N LYS A 436 -5.36 -19.71 6.12
CA LYS A 436 -6.08 -18.56 5.57
C LYS A 436 -5.14 -17.73 4.70
N LEU A 437 -5.58 -17.41 3.49
CA LEU A 437 -4.85 -16.51 2.61
C LEU A 437 -5.09 -15.05 3.01
N ILE A 438 -4.02 -14.28 3.02
CA ILE A 438 -3.99 -12.87 3.35
C ILE A 438 -3.23 -12.11 2.28
N LEU A 439 -3.59 -10.84 2.07
CA LEU A 439 -2.78 -9.91 1.31
C LEU A 439 -1.81 -9.22 2.27
N CYS A 440 -0.53 -9.56 2.22
CA CYS A 440 0.45 -8.98 3.12
C CYS A 440 0.70 -7.51 2.77
N ARG A 441 0.54 -6.59 3.72
CA ARG A 441 0.73 -5.14 3.49
C ARG A 441 2.17 -4.70 3.17
N PHE A 442 3.15 -5.55 3.45
CA PHE A 442 4.57 -5.24 3.30
C PHE A 442 5.15 -5.75 1.97
N CYS A 443 4.76 -6.96 1.55
CA CYS A 443 5.20 -7.53 0.28
C CYS A 443 4.11 -7.52 -0.80
N HIS A 444 2.87 -7.15 -0.47
CA HIS A 444 1.73 -7.07 -1.40
C HIS A 444 1.44 -8.38 -2.16
N LEU A 445 1.80 -9.53 -1.56
CA LEU A 445 1.53 -10.87 -2.10
C LEU A 445 0.39 -11.54 -1.34
N ILE A 446 -0.34 -12.41 -2.04
CA ILE A 446 -1.29 -13.35 -1.43
C ILE A 446 -0.48 -14.51 -0.86
N VAL A 447 -0.54 -14.67 0.45
CA VAL A 447 0.25 -15.65 1.22
C VAL A 447 -0.59 -16.25 2.34
N LYS A 448 -0.14 -17.36 2.92
CA LYS A 448 -0.79 -17.94 4.09
C LYS A 448 -0.53 -17.07 5.33
N GLN A 449 -1.50 -17.02 6.24
CA GLN A 449 -1.42 -16.28 7.50
C GLN A 449 -0.35 -16.85 8.45
N GLU A 450 -0.09 -18.16 8.36
CA GLU A 450 0.81 -18.91 9.22
C GLU A 450 0.37 -18.89 10.70
N LEU A 451 1.06 -19.62 11.57
CA LEU A 451 0.69 -19.73 12.99
C LEU A 451 1.05 -18.45 13.75
N ALA A 452 0.04 -17.70 14.20
CA ALA A 452 0.24 -16.47 14.96
C ALA A 452 0.91 -16.72 16.31
N THR A 453 1.90 -15.88 16.64
CA THR A 453 2.52 -15.82 17.98
C THR A 453 1.83 -14.76 18.85
N TYR A 454 2.15 -14.75 20.15
CA TYR A 454 1.65 -13.70 21.05
C TYR A 454 2.05 -12.29 20.60
N GLN A 455 3.28 -12.13 20.09
CA GLN A 455 3.78 -10.85 19.60
C GLN A 455 2.98 -10.37 18.38
N ASP A 456 2.67 -11.30 17.47
CA ASP A 456 1.90 -11.00 16.25
C ASP A 456 0.51 -10.45 16.60
N ASN A 457 -0.17 -11.12 17.54
CA ASN A 457 -1.48 -10.68 18.03
C ASN A 457 -1.41 -9.31 18.74
N PHE A 458 -0.35 -9.05 19.51
CA PHE A 458 -0.16 -7.77 20.18
C PHE A 458 0.11 -6.62 19.20
N GLU A 459 0.90 -6.87 18.15
CA GLU A 459 1.17 -5.90 17.08
C GLU A 459 0.03 -5.83 16.04
N ASN A 460 -1.00 -6.67 16.18
CA ASN A 460 -2.11 -6.82 15.23
C ASN A 460 -1.62 -7.06 13.78
N LEU A 461 -0.64 -7.95 13.68
CA LEU A 461 -0.06 -8.45 12.45
C LEU A 461 -0.31 -9.95 12.36
N THR A 462 -0.44 -10.44 11.14
CA THR A 462 -0.32 -11.87 10.88
C THR A 462 1.14 -12.31 11.00
N HIS A 463 1.40 -13.61 11.17
CA HIS A 463 2.77 -14.09 11.37
C HIS A 463 3.65 -13.78 10.16
N HIS A 464 3.14 -14.01 8.95
CA HIS A 464 3.84 -13.63 7.72
C HIS A 464 4.11 -12.12 7.63
N GLU A 465 3.12 -11.28 7.96
CA GLU A 465 3.31 -9.83 7.99
C GLU A 465 4.40 -9.44 8.96
N HIS A 466 4.44 -10.01 10.17
CA HIS A 466 5.49 -9.73 11.15
C HIS A 466 6.88 -10.05 10.59
N LEU A 467 7.07 -11.23 9.97
CA LEU A 467 8.34 -11.62 9.35
C LEU A 467 8.75 -10.67 8.21
N CYS A 468 7.80 -10.25 7.38
CA CYS A 468 8.07 -9.26 6.32
C CYS A 468 8.38 -7.88 6.91
N SER A 469 7.71 -7.48 7.98
CA SER A 469 7.82 -6.15 8.61
C SER A 469 9.19 -5.85 9.21
N VAL A 470 9.93 -6.91 9.59
CA VAL A 470 11.28 -6.83 10.18
C VAL A 470 12.36 -6.57 9.13
N LYS A 471 12.06 -6.82 7.85
CA LYS A 471 12.99 -6.52 6.76
C LYS A 471 13.32 -5.03 6.75
N THR A 472 14.55 -4.72 6.38
CA THR A 472 15.05 -3.34 6.35
C THR A 472 14.81 -2.68 5.01
N ILE A 473 14.47 -1.40 5.04
CA ILE A 473 14.31 -0.51 3.89
C ILE A 473 15.14 0.76 4.13
N GLU A 474 15.64 1.37 3.07
CA GLU A 474 16.35 2.64 3.13
C GLU A 474 15.35 3.81 3.07
N CYS A 475 15.48 4.79 3.96
CA CYS A 475 14.67 5.99 3.88
C CYS A 475 15.11 6.89 2.72
N PHE A 476 14.21 7.14 1.77
CA PHE A 476 14.47 8.04 0.63
C PHE A 476 14.78 9.50 1.02
N LYS A 477 14.40 9.95 2.23
CA LYS A 477 14.71 11.31 2.72
C LYS A 477 16.09 11.43 3.35
N CYS A 478 16.58 10.39 4.04
CA CYS A 478 17.81 10.50 4.86
C CYS A 478 18.84 9.38 4.67
N GLY A 479 18.57 8.37 3.84
CA GLY A 479 19.46 7.23 3.58
C GLY A 479 19.67 6.28 4.76
N ARG A 480 18.93 6.45 5.86
CA ARG A 480 19.04 5.54 7.01
C ARG A 480 18.32 4.23 6.72
N ILE A 481 18.98 3.13 7.07
CA ILE A 481 18.42 1.78 7.03
C ILE A 481 17.52 1.60 8.26
N ILE A 482 16.24 1.36 8.02
CA ILE A 482 15.18 1.24 9.04
C ILE A 482 14.32 0.02 8.75
N LYS A 483 13.63 -0.52 9.75
CA LYS A 483 12.69 -1.63 9.52
C LYS A 483 11.46 -1.13 8.77
N GLN A 484 10.88 -1.95 7.90
CA GLN A 484 9.73 -1.59 7.09
C GLN A 484 8.53 -1.17 7.96
N LYS A 485 8.32 -1.82 9.11
CA LYS A 485 7.26 -1.43 10.07
C LYS A 485 7.43 -0.05 10.69
N ASP A 486 8.66 0.42 10.80
CA ASP A 486 9.00 1.69 11.45
C ASP A 486 9.11 2.85 10.45
N LEU A 487 8.99 2.57 9.14
CA LEU A 487 9.08 3.58 8.08
C LEU A 487 8.04 4.69 8.24
N THR A 488 6.78 4.34 8.52
CA THR A 488 5.72 5.34 8.71
C THR A 488 6.00 6.27 9.89
N LYS A 489 6.46 5.73 11.02
CA LYS A 489 6.85 6.51 12.20
C LYS A 489 8.09 7.37 11.92
N HIS A 490 9.05 6.83 11.19
CA HIS A 490 10.26 7.54 10.79
C HIS A 490 9.95 8.72 9.85
N LEU A 491 9.05 8.53 8.87
CA LEU A 491 8.59 9.62 7.99
C LEU A 491 7.85 10.70 8.78
N LYS A 492 6.99 10.33 9.73
CA LYS A 492 6.36 11.29 10.64
C LYS A 492 7.38 12.08 11.47
N SER A 493 8.50 11.45 11.87
CA SER A 493 9.59 12.15 12.53
C SER A 493 10.21 13.22 11.62
N HIS A 494 10.41 12.94 10.34
CA HIS A 494 10.88 13.94 9.37
C HIS A 494 9.90 15.11 9.25
N ASP A 495 8.60 14.84 9.27
CA ASP A 495 7.58 15.89 9.16
C ASP A 495 7.57 16.76 10.44
N LEU A 496 7.74 16.15 11.62
CA LEU A 496 7.92 16.89 12.87
C LEU A 496 9.20 17.75 12.86
N ASP A 497 10.32 17.20 12.40
CA ASP A 497 11.58 17.94 12.25
C ASP A 497 11.41 19.13 11.28
N LYS A 498 10.66 18.92 10.19
CA LYS A 498 10.29 19.96 9.22
C LYS A 498 9.43 21.05 9.89
N ILE A 499 8.46 20.68 10.71
CA ILE A 499 7.63 21.64 11.50
C ILE A 499 8.50 22.44 12.46
N GLU A 500 9.37 21.79 13.23
CA GLU A 500 10.28 22.48 14.15
C GLU A 500 11.23 23.42 13.42
N TYR A 501 11.78 22.99 12.29
CA TYR A 501 12.65 23.79 11.45
C TYR A 501 11.94 25.06 10.94
N ASN A 502 10.70 24.94 10.45
CA ASN A 502 9.90 26.08 9.99
C ASN A 502 9.56 27.04 11.14
N LYS A 503 9.24 26.50 12.33
CA LYS A 503 9.02 27.32 13.54
C LYS A 503 10.26 28.12 13.92
N LYS A 504 11.45 27.50 13.92
CA LYS A 504 12.72 28.21 14.17
C LYS A 504 12.99 29.29 13.12
N GLN A 505 12.54 29.09 11.88
CA GLN A 505 12.73 30.05 10.80
C GLN A 505 11.78 31.24 10.86
N SER A 506 10.64 31.14 11.55
CA SER A 506 9.74 32.28 11.78
C SER A 506 10.40 33.47 12.49
N SER A 507 11.51 33.27 13.21
CA SER A 507 12.26 34.35 13.87
C SER A 507 13.29 35.06 12.97
N ILE A 508 13.36 34.73 11.68
CA ILE A 508 14.28 35.39 10.75
C ILE A 508 13.84 36.84 10.51
N ILE A 509 14.71 37.79 10.84
CA ILE A 509 14.45 39.22 10.68
C ILE A 509 15.02 39.69 9.33
N LYS A 510 14.14 40.21 8.47
CA LYS A 510 14.50 40.86 7.20
C LYS A 510 15.26 42.17 7.45
N CYS A 511 16.20 42.51 6.58
CA CYS A 511 16.81 43.84 6.52
C CYS A 511 15.75 44.94 6.42
N SER A 512 15.89 46.00 7.22
CA SER A 512 15.03 47.21 7.22
C SER A 512 15.03 47.98 5.89
N ASN A 513 15.96 47.70 4.98
CA ASN A 513 15.90 48.21 3.62
C ASN A 513 14.85 47.41 2.83
N ILE A 514 13.76 48.05 2.41
CA ILE A 514 12.63 47.44 1.69
C ILE A 514 13.08 46.82 0.36
N ASN A 515 14.17 47.32 -0.24
CA ASN A 515 14.75 46.76 -1.45
C ASN A 515 15.72 45.59 -1.21
N CYS A 516 15.99 45.23 0.04
CA CYS A 516 16.91 44.16 0.42
C CYS A 516 16.15 42.95 0.99
N ILE A 517 16.71 41.76 0.76
CA ILE A 517 16.15 40.44 1.13
C ILE A 517 17.17 39.66 1.96
N ASN A 518 18.34 40.25 2.21
CA ASN A 518 19.35 39.60 3.01
C ASN A 518 18.83 39.45 4.44
N ILE A 519 19.12 38.30 5.01
CA ILE A 519 18.86 37.97 6.41
C ILE A 519 19.83 38.78 7.28
N LYS A 520 19.33 39.22 8.44
CA LYS A 520 20.13 39.91 9.45
C LYS A 520 21.02 38.92 10.21
N ASN A 521 22.33 39.16 10.21
CA ASN A 521 23.29 38.39 11.02
C ASN A 521 23.62 39.10 12.35
N ASP A 522 23.85 40.42 12.32
CA ASP A 522 24.20 41.22 13.51
C ASP A 522 23.26 42.41 13.73
N SER A 523 22.96 42.72 14.99
CA SER A 523 22.09 43.82 15.40
C SER A 523 22.81 45.17 15.43
N ASN A 524 22.81 45.89 14.31
CA ASN A 524 22.88 47.34 14.36
C ASN A 524 21.53 47.91 14.87
N GLU A 525 21.58 49.09 15.50
CA GLU A 525 20.42 49.78 16.06
C GLU A 525 19.33 50.11 15.01
N PHE A 526 19.69 50.05 13.72
CA PHE A 526 18.86 50.46 12.59
C PHE A 526 18.31 49.30 11.74
N GLY A 527 18.57 48.04 12.11
CA GLY A 527 18.01 46.85 11.44
C GLY A 527 18.51 46.55 10.01
N LEU A 528 19.67 47.09 9.61
CA LEU A 528 20.24 46.90 8.26
C LEU A 528 21.24 45.73 8.20
N CYS A 529 21.30 45.01 7.07
CA CYS A 529 22.36 44.03 6.83
C CYS A 529 23.74 44.71 6.61
N GLU A 530 24.83 43.95 6.70
CA GLU A 530 26.20 44.45 6.54
C GLU A 530 26.41 45.26 5.25
N PHE A 531 25.87 44.81 4.12
CA PHE A 531 25.97 45.51 2.84
C PHE A 531 25.19 46.83 2.81
N CYS A 532 24.02 46.88 3.45
CA CYS A 532 23.22 48.10 3.49
C CYS A 532 23.80 49.11 4.50
N PHE A 533 24.36 48.61 5.60
CA PHE A 533 24.93 49.41 6.69
C PHE A 533 26.35 49.88 6.43
N GLY A 534 27.17 49.12 5.71
CA GLY A 534 28.59 49.43 5.45
C GLY A 534 28.86 50.87 4.98
N PRO A 535 28.10 51.43 4.01
CA PRO A 535 28.29 52.81 3.58
C PRO A 535 27.89 53.89 4.61
N LEU A 536 27.15 53.50 5.66
CA LEU A 536 26.74 54.37 6.76
C LEU A 536 27.64 54.22 7.99
N TYR A 537 28.43 53.14 8.05
CA TYR A 537 29.32 52.82 9.15
C TYR A 537 30.36 53.92 9.39
N SER A 538 30.63 54.18 10.67
CA SER A 538 31.71 55.05 11.08
C SER A 538 32.19 54.64 12.46
N THR A 539 33.50 54.68 12.64
CA THR A 539 34.17 54.39 13.90
C THR A 539 34.13 55.55 14.90
N GLN A 540 33.56 56.70 14.53
CA GLN A 540 33.48 57.89 15.40
C GLN A 540 32.26 57.82 16.31
N PHE A 541 32.46 58.06 17.61
CA PHE A 541 31.39 58.15 18.60
C PHE A 541 30.45 59.35 18.29
N ASP A 542 29.17 59.07 18.04
CA ASP A 542 28.14 60.05 17.66
C ASP A 542 26.86 59.83 18.50
N PRO A 543 26.82 60.31 19.75
CA PRO A 543 25.68 60.10 20.65
C PRO A 543 24.40 60.84 20.20
N ASP A 544 24.55 61.94 19.45
CA ASP A 544 23.43 62.75 18.94
C ASP A 544 22.86 62.24 17.59
N LYS A 545 23.47 61.20 16.99
CA LYS A 545 23.13 60.63 15.66
C LYS A 545 23.12 61.64 14.50
N LYS A 546 23.72 62.81 14.67
CA LYS A 546 23.72 63.90 13.66
C LYS A 546 24.58 63.54 12.45
N LYS A 547 25.75 62.91 12.66
CA LYS A 547 26.64 62.50 11.57
C LYS A 547 26.03 61.34 10.78
N PHE A 548 25.32 60.44 11.46
CA PHE A 548 24.56 59.38 10.79
C PHE A 548 23.47 59.96 9.88
N LYS A 549 22.67 60.91 10.38
CA LYS A 549 21.64 61.60 9.58
C LYS A 549 22.24 62.30 8.35
N MET A 550 23.37 63.01 8.49
CA MET A 550 24.04 63.65 7.36
C MET A 550 24.50 62.64 6.28
N ARG A 551 24.99 61.45 6.68
CA ARG A 551 25.38 60.40 5.71
C ARG A 551 24.16 59.80 5.02
N LEU A 552 23.06 59.62 5.73
CA LEU A 552 21.79 59.16 5.19
C LEU A 552 21.23 60.15 4.16
N GLU A 553 21.19 61.45 4.50
CA GLU A 553 20.80 62.53 3.60
C GLU A 553 21.67 62.57 2.36
N ARG A 554 23.00 62.50 2.52
CA ARG A 554 23.93 62.47 1.39
C ARG A 554 23.67 61.29 0.46
N ARG A 555 23.40 60.10 1.00
CA ARG A 555 23.13 58.89 0.21
C ARG A 555 21.84 59.03 -0.60
N TYR A 556 20.74 59.47 0.00
CA TYR A 556 19.48 59.70 -0.71
C TYR A 556 19.59 60.85 -1.72
N MET A 557 20.31 61.92 -1.38
CA MET A 557 20.57 63.03 -2.31
C MET A 557 21.29 62.56 -3.56
N ILE A 558 22.30 61.68 -3.45
CA ILE A 558 22.99 61.11 -4.62
C ILE A 558 22.02 60.24 -5.45
N GLN A 559 21.22 59.40 -4.79
CA GLN A 559 20.24 58.51 -5.43
C GLN A 559 19.15 59.26 -6.21
N LEU A 560 18.71 60.42 -5.70
CA LEU A 560 17.67 61.25 -6.32
C LEU A 560 18.23 62.28 -7.31
N SER A 561 19.44 62.79 -7.13
CA SER A 561 20.01 63.82 -8.03
C SER A 561 20.76 63.22 -9.23
N LYS A 562 21.61 62.22 -8.99
CA LYS A 562 22.45 61.56 -10.01
C LYS A 562 21.86 60.21 -10.46
N GLY A 563 21.20 59.50 -9.55
CA GLY A 563 20.75 58.12 -9.82
C GLY A 563 21.88 57.10 -9.62
N CYS A 564 21.53 55.82 -9.68
CA CYS A 564 22.49 54.72 -9.51
C CYS A 564 23.18 54.29 -10.81
N GLY A 565 22.69 54.73 -11.97
CA GLY A 565 23.29 54.45 -13.29
C GLY A 565 23.04 53.04 -13.85
N ASN A 566 22.28 52.20 -13.15
CA ASN A 566 21.99 50.84 -13.56
C ASN A 566 20.61 50.72 -14.23
N GLU A 567 20.53 50.12 -15.41
CA GLU A 567 19.29 49.95 -16.19
C GLU A 567 18.28 49.01 -15.52
N TRP A 568 18.76 48.02 -14.77
CA TRP A 568 17.95 47.02 -14.06
C TRP A 568 17.41 47.52 -12.69
N CYS A 569 17.62 48.79 -12.34
CA CYS A 569 17.19 49.31 -11.05
C CYS A 569 15.67 49.51 -10.99
N ASN A 570 15.00 48.82 -10.06
CA ASN A 570 13.55 48.95 -9.85
C ASN A 570 13.16 49.78 -8.60
N ASN A 571 14.12 50.51 -8.00
CA ASN A 571 13.86 51.28 -6.78
C ASN A 571 13.05 52.55 -7.09
N TYR A 572 11.88 52.74 -6.47
CA TYR A 572 11.05 53.93 -6.71
C TYR A 572 11.76 55.26 -6.41
N TYR A 573 12.60 55.31 -5.37
CA TYR A 573 13.31 56.52 -4.92
C TYR A 573 14.67 56.71 -5.62
N CYS A 574 14.80 56.28 -6.87
CA CYS A 574 16.02 56.44 -7.66
C CYS A 574 15.72 57.20 -8.97
N LYS A 575 16.56 58.17 -9.31
CA LYS A 575 16.38 58.96 -10.54
C LYS A 575 16.48 58.10 -11.81
N THR A 576 17.34 57.09 -11.81
CA THR A 576 17.58 56.22 -12.97
C THR A 576 16.34 55.39 -13.34
N SER A 577 15.55 54.99 -12.34
CA SER A 577 14.36 54.15 -12.51
C SER A 577 13.07 54.97 -12.65
N ASN A 578 12.95 56.09 -11.92
CA ASN A 578 11.77 56.94 -11.94
C ASN A 578 12.14 58.41 -12.18
N LEU A 579 12.29 58.76 -13.46
CA LEU A 579 12.59 60.13 -13.90
C LEU A 579 11.48 61.12 -13.54
N ASN A 580 10.22 60.67 -13.47
CA ASN A 580 9.06 61.50 -13.17
C ASN A 580 9.05 61.98 -11.71
N LEU A 581 9.66 61.24 -10.78
CA LEU A 581 9.74 61.61 -9.37
C LEU A 581 10.58 62.88 -9.14
N VAL A 582 11.59 63.10 -9.99
CA VAL A 582 12.63 64.13 -9.84
C VAL A 582 12.45 65.27 -10.86
N LYS A 583 11.63 65.05 -11.89
CA LYS A 583 11.34 66.06 -12.91
C LYS A 583 10.78 67.33 -12.26
N ASP A 584 11.37 68.48 -12.60
CA ASP A 584 10.97 69.82 -12.16
C ASP A 584 11.10 70.14 -10.65
N LYS A 585 11.79 69.31 -9.86
CA LYS A 585 12.06 69.58 -8.43
C LYS A 585 13.41 70.28 -8.22
N THR A 586 13.43 71.31 -7.39
CA THR A 586 14.69 71.97 -6.97
C THR A 586 15.43 71.15 -5.90
N ILE A 587 16.71 71.45 -5.67
CA ILE A 587 17.53 70.82 -4.61
C ILE A 587 16.86 70.99 -3.23
N LYS A 588 16.18 72.12 -3.01
CA LYS A 588 15.43 72.39 -1.77
C LYS A 588 14.21 71.48 -1.62
N ASP A 589 13.50 71.21 -2.72
CA ASP A 589 12.34 70.32 -2.73
C ASP A 589 12.75 68.85 -2.49
N LEU A 590 13.88 68.43 -3.04
CA LEU A 590 14.45 67.10 -2.78
C LEU A 590 14.87 66.93 -1.32
N LEU A 591 15.47 67.94 -0.70
CA LEU A 591 15.84 67.90 0.73
C LEU A 591 14.62 67.86 1.65
N ASN A 592 13.53 68.55 1.29
CA ASN A 592 12.27 68.48 2.03
C ASN A 592 11.63 67.08 1.91
N MET A 593 11.65 66.48 0.72
CA MET A 593 11.15 65.13 0.47
C MET A 593 11.93 64.07 1.27
N ILE A 594 13.27 64.18 1.30
CA ILE A 594 14.12 63.27 2.08
C ILE A 594 13.81 63.37 3.57
N ASN A 595 13.73 64.59 4.13
CA ASN A 595 13.48 64.78 5.56
C ASN A 595 12.05 64.36 5.97
N ASN A 596 11.06 64.64 5.13
CA ASN A 596 9.65 64.41 5.48
C ASN A 596 9.15 62.99 5.16
N GLU A 597 9.71 62.31 4.14
CA GLU A 597 9.22 60.99 3.68
C GLU A 597 10.19 59.83 3.94
N LEU A 598 11.51 60.07 3.88
CA LEU A 598 12.53 59.01 3.90
C LEU A 598 13.29 58.90 5.23
N ILE A 599 13.37 59.99 6.00
CA ILE A 599 14.08 60.03 7.30
C ILE A 599 13.10 60.03 8.48
N SER A 600 11.87 60.54 8.29
CA SER A 600 10.82 60.56 9.30
C SER A 600 10.31 59.15 9.67
N LYS A 601 10.38 58.21 8.73
CA LYS A 601 9.99 56.81 8.94
C LYS A 601 11.11 56.06 9.66
N LEU A 602 10.87 55.74 10.93
CA LEU A 602 11.81 54.97 11.74
C LEU A 602 11.94 53.54 11.18
N ASN A 603 13.18 53.10 10.93
CA ASN A 603 13.54 51.73 10.52
C ASN A 603 13.04 51.25 9.14
N GLU A 604 12.66 52.17 8.24
CA GLU A 604 12.39 51.87 6.82
C GLU A 604 13.40 52.58 5.93
N PHE A 605 14.11 51.82 5.08
CA PHE A 605 15.10 52.38 4.16
C PHE A 605 14.81 51.96 2.72
N TYR A 606 15.17 52.83 1.76
CA TYR A 606 14.94 52.63 0.32
C TYR A 606 16.23 52.81 -0.48
N PHE A 607 17.29 52.08 -0.12
CA PHE A 607 18.57 52.17 -0.81
C PHE A 607 18.57 51.32 -2.09
N CYS A 608 19.25 51.80 -3.13
CA CYS A 608 19.58 50.97 -4.28
C CYS A 608 20.47 49.79 -3.86
N VAL A 609 20.20 48.62 -4.45
CA VAL A 609 20.88 47.34 -4.19
C VAL A 609 21.55 46.82 -5.46
N SER A 610 22.35 45.76 -5.36
CA SER A 610 23.01 45.09 -6.49
C SER A 610 22.02 44.31 -7.37
N GLN A 611 22.43 43.96 -8.59
CA GLN A 611 21.61 43.24 -9.57
C GLN A 611 21.08 41.92 -9.00
N SER A 612 21.94 41.14 -8.36
CA SER A 612 21.57 39.86 -7.75
C SER A 612 20.49 40.00 -6.67
N ILE A 613 20.52 41.08 -5.86
CA ILE A 613 19.51 41.31 -4.82
C ILE A 613 18.20 41.81 -5.45
N SER A 614 18.29 42.62 -6.50
CA SER A 614 17.13 43.10 -7.25
C SER A 614 16.37 41.94 -7.93
N ILE A 615 17.08 41.00 -8.56
CA ILE A 615 16.47 39.79 -9.17
C ILE A 615 15.82 38.92 -8.08
N LYS A 616 16.53 38.67 -6.99
CA LYS A 616 15.99 37.94 -5.84
C LYS A 616 14.72 38.61 -5.27
N LYS A 617 14.57 39.94 -5.40
CA LYS A 617 13.40 40.69 -4.91
C LYS A 617 12.16 40.41 -5.72
N VAL A 618 12.33 40.44 -7.04
CA VAL A 618 11.25 40.09 -7.96
C VAL A 618 10.77 38.66 -7.72
N LEU A 619 11.70 37.71 -7.54
CA LEU A 619 11.36 36.32 -7.22
C LEU A 619 10.66 36.18 -5.85
N PHE A 620 11.15 36.88 -4.83
CA PHE A 620 10.51 36.90 -3.50
C PHE A 620 9.07 37.43 -3.59
N ASP A 621 8.86 38.56 -4.25
CA ASP A 621 7.54 39.19 -4.37
C ASP A 621 6.57 38.32 -5.20
N LEU A 622 7.07 37.60 -6.22
CA LEU A 622 6.30 36.63 -7.00
C LEU A 622 5.82 35.47 -6.12
N ILE A 623 6.74 34.75 -5.45
CA ILE A 623 6.38 33.59 -4.60
C ILE A 623 5.52 34.03 -3.41
N LYS A 624 5.79 35.22 -2.85
CA LYS A 624 4.97 35.79 -1.78
C LYS A 624 3.53 36.07 -2.23
N SER A 625 3.31 36.46 -3.49
CA SER A 625 1.97 36.75 -4.01
C SER A 625 1.07 35.52 -4.09
N GLU A 626 1.65 34.32 -4.16
CA GLU A 626 0.95 33.03 -4.18
C GLU A 626 0.41 32.66 -2.78
N ASN A 627 0.94 33.29 -1.72
CA ASN A 627 0.54 33.11 -0.32
C ASN A 627 0.62 31.66 0.22
N GLU A 628 1.30 30.75 -0.49
CA GLU A 628 1.44 29.34 -0.08
C GLU A 628 2.38 29.16 1.12
N TYR A 629 3.47 29.94 1.19
CA TYR A 629 4.53 29.78 2.18
C TYR A 629 4.66 31.00 3.12
N GLY A 630 5.27 30.80 4.30
CA GLY A 630 5.60 31.88 5.24
C GLY A 630 6.72 32.78 4.73
N GLU A 631 6.65 34.09 4.97
CA GLU A 631 7.62 35.06 4.42
C GLU A 631 9.08 34.72 4.78
N SER A 632 9.32 34.27 6.02
CA SER A 632 10.65 33.92 6.50
C SER A 632 11.27 32.71 5.81
N ILE A 633 10.47 31.71 5.42
CA ILE A 633 10.97 30.50 4.76
C ILE A 633 11.35 30.80 3.30
N ILE A 634 10.58 31.65 2.63
CA ILE A 634 10.89 32.14 1.28
C ILE A 634 12.19 32.95 1.30
N LEU A 635 12.38 33.81 2.31
CA LEU A 635 13.64 34.55 2.50
C LEU A 635 14.84 33.61 2.67
N LYS A 636 14.67 32.49 3.38
CA LYS A 636 15.74 31.51 3.58
C LYS A 636 16.06 30.73 2.30
N ALA A 637 15.04 30.24 1.59
CA ALA A 637 15.17 29.56 0.30
C ALA A 637 15.98 30.39 -0.70
N ILE A 638 15.69 31.69 -0.78
CA ILE A 638 16.36 32.63 -1.70
C ILE A 638 17.81 32.91 -1.29
N ASN A 639 18.14 32.85 0.00
CA ASN A 639 19.50 33.10 0.49
C ASN A 639 20.41 31.85 0.47
N GLU A 640 19.83 30.65 0.60
CA GLU A 640 20.57 29.39 0.49
C GLU A 640 20.91 29.02 -0.95
N ASN A 641 20.02 29.34 -1.91
CA ASN A 641 20.30 29.24 -3.35
C ASN A 641 21.28 30.36 -3.78
N LYS A 642 22.58 30.10 -3.59
CA LYS A 642 23.68 31.03 -3.91
C LYS A 642 24.15 30.95 -5.36
N THR A 643 23.91 29.83 -6.04
CA THR A 643 24.57 29.46 -7.31
C THR A 643 23.73 29.69 -8.56
N SER A 644 22.41 29.73 -8.47
CA SER A 644 21.53 30.08 -9.58
C SER A 644 20.30 30.83 -9.04
N ASN A 645 20.04 32.03 -9.56
CA ASN A 645 18.78 32.75 -9.31
C ASN A 645 17.63 32.11 -10.12
N ASP A 646 17.54 30.78 -10.05
CA ASP A 646 16.59 29.98 -10.80
C ASP A 646 15.34 29.74 -9.95
N GLU A 647 14.18 30.03 -10.54
CA GLU A 647 12.88 29.89 -9.87
C GLU A 647 12.60 28.44 -9.48
N ASN A 648 12.93 27.50 -10.37
CA ASN A 648 12.69 26.08 -10.17
C ASN A 648 13.46 25.52 -8.97
N GLY A 649 14.72 25.95 -8.79
CA GLY A 649 15.54 25.54 -7.64
C GLY A 649 15.03 26.10 -6.30
N ILE A 650 14.42 27.28 -6.31
CA ILE A 650 13.81 27.86 -5.11
C ILE A 650 12.51 27.13 -4.77
N ARG A 651 11.67 26.82 -5.77
CA ARG A 651 10.43 26.05 -5.57
C ARG A 651 10.71 24.63 -5.08
N ALA A 652 11.65 23.91 -5.70
CA ALA A 652 12.05 22.57 -5.25
C ALA A 652 12.53 22.57 -3.78
N TRP A 653 13.34 23.55 -3.39
CA TRP A 653 13.77 23.70 -2.00
C TRP A 653 12.59 23.97 -1.05
N LEU A 654 11.62 24.79 -1.46
CA LEU A 654 10.42 25.11 -0.68
C LEU A 654 9.48 23.91 -0.54
N ASP A 655 9.34 23.08 -1.56
CA ASP A 655 8.53 21.86 -1.48
C ASP A 655 9.17 20.85 -0.49
N GLU A 656 10.50 20.71 -0.54
CA GLU A 656 11.24 19.84 0.38
C GLU A 656 11.22 20.36 1.82
N ASN A 657 11.51 21.65 2.05
CA ASN A 657 11.81 22.20 3.38
C ASN A 657 10.71 23.10 3.96
N GLY A 658 9.84 23.67 3.13
CA GLY A 658 8.77 24.59 3.53
C GLY A 658 7.46 23.88 3.83
N ILE A 659 6.69 24.45 4.77
CA ILE A 659 5.31 24.03 5.05
C ILE A 659 4.35 24.99 4.37
N LYS A 660 3.41 24.44 3.60
CA LYS A 660 2.34 25.22 2.98
C LYS A 660 1.34 25.64 4.06
N LYS A 661 0.82 26.86 4.00
CA LYS A 661 -0.13 27.37 5.00
C LYS A 661 -1.49 26.64 5.03
N HIS A 662 -1.77 25.84 3.99
CA HIS A 662 -3.01 25.09 3.83
C HIS A 662 -2.89 23.63 4.33
N ASP A 663 -1.69 23.20 4.75
CA ASP A 663 -1.38 21.91 5.38
C ASP A 663 -1.02 22.14 6.86
#